data_AF-A0A8H3ZRE4-F1
#
_entry.id   AF-A0A8H3ZRE4-F1
#
_cell.length_a   1.000
_cell.length_b   1.000
_cell.length_c   1.000
_cell.angle_alpha   90.00
_cell.angle_beta   90.00
_cell.angle_gamma   90.00
#
_symmetry.space_group_name_H-M   'P 1'
#
loop_
_entity.id
_entity.type
_entity.pdbx_description
1 polymer ?
#
loop_
_entity_poly.entity_id
_entity_poly.type
_entity_poly.pdbx_seq_one_letter_code
_entity_poly.pdbx_strand_id
1 'polypeptide(L)'
;GVEDLAIICASSTARDDDWIAQEESHIGEANAGDLASFPLPRTPADTSCPNVSPPSLSGPLPSSNPSLPPDDEVIEGCKTFVTSYFQLGFIPKAMFQENLVRNPTSTSRFLLCCILSISSRFTPSLVHRYGSATTATDHFLKAARALASEEMYRPSLDNTQAFFLLAIAEWGNGDRDRSSMDMGVAVRMATLLKLHREETYTLPLDAEAEQLVRAESARRTFWMIQSQENLHSGYGTPAPFSLDDITAYLPCDESEFAFGVVPATRSALPGTPPALANPSSATGHSRCLFATLIQAHNLWGQVARQTGRPGLGLDDGAPWIAGGSHSAMTASLRSWEEEMPPRHKWSIWNLRGWKAESLHLAYLSVVMVLRLSNIVIRRIYIDQIIGTLSSTTEDALPQEGQAPNEFWRNMSHDLFANVVELHEQVEAYFSVRSRDEGFPAILVFCVYICGSLASYLWRHPQLCPHIAPSEAEGMAMGSLKVLGELHEAWPTSARWQKGLQQIATPLSNTTSPAAGKDAGGAGMSTRQDNSGLDAACSTTADGPDDQFEAELAAFLNGDLHYDLLEGTPHENISTSPQCCRLPWVHIRPFNSRALCPYYTPIAMAAIDGHPDAASYAASGYGNRMGWGTRPALLLIDICKAYWTPGSPLDLSGNPAAVEVPASAARLVAAARKGGVPVLWTAVEYGDPNMADAGLFWLKAKTLAVWQIGSELHSQGLADWVNEDLTPTKGDAVIQKKYASGFFGTTLATELRCRNIDTVVICGVSTSGCVRATTLDAMQNGFRPMVVGSACGDRSEDIQKANLFDLHSKYADVVLEAEAIEHLQTGWLGA
;
A
#
# COMPACT_ATOMS: atom_id res chain seq x y z
N GLY A 1 40.92 -41.85 35.36
CA GLY A 1 40.18 -42.93 34.68
C GLY A 1 39.40 -42.29 33.57
N VAL A 2 39.54 -42.71 32.33
CA VAL A 2 39.18 -44.07 31.86
C VAL A 2 37.66 -44.22 32.10
N GLU A 3 36.81 -43.84 31.13
CA GLU A 3 36.58 -44.50 29.83
C GLU A 3 35.84 -45.84 29.99
N ASP A 4 34.69 -45.95 29.32
CA ASP A 4 34.37 -46.97 28.30
C ASP A 4 32.93 -46.67 27.80
N LEU A 5 32.68 -46.40 26.53
CA LEU A 5 32.76 -47.27 25.32
C LEU A 5 31.69 -48.38 25.31
N ALA A 6 30.98 -48.72 24.21
CA ALA A 6 30.63 -48.03 22.94
C ALA A 6 29.74 -49.01 22.11
N ILE A 7 29.85 -48.93 20.76
CA ILE A 7 29.62 -49.99 19.76
C ILE A 7 28.18 -50.10 19.18
N ILE A 8 27.94 -50.21 17.86
CA ILE A 8 28.54 -49.60 16.63
C ILE A 8 27.71 -50.04 15.39
N CYS A 9 27.64 -49.18 14.36
CA CYS A 9 27.68 -49.46 12.90
C CYS A 9 27.12 -48.21 12.15
N ALA A 10 27.84 -47.43 11.34
CA ALA A 10 28.93 -47.66 10.37
C ALA A 10 28.46 -48.38 9.07
N SER A 11 28.97 -48.07 7.87
CA SER A 11 30.01 -47.10 7.42
C SER A 11 29.46 -46.24 6.23
N SER A 12 30.16 -45.63 5.26
CA SER A 12 31.58 -45.55 4.78
C SER A 12 31.66 -44.48 3.66
N THR A 13 32.79 -43.87 3.23
CA THR A 13 34.12 -43.50 3.82
C THR A 13 34.97 -42.82 2.72
N ALA A 14 35.84 -41.85 3.08
CA ALA A 14 37.08 -41.46 2.38
C ALA A 14 36.94 -40.68 1.03
N ARG A 15 37.90 -39.83 0.58
CA ARG A 15 39.14 -39.20 1.14
C ARG A 15 39.46 -37.94 0.27
N ASP A 16 40.54 -37.15 0.39
CA ASP A 16 41.86 -37.25 1.07
C ASP A 16 42.39 -35.86 1.51
N ASP A 17 43.54 -35.81 2.21
CA ASP A 17 44.16 -34.60 2.80
C ASP A 17 45.35 -34.03 1.98
N ASP A 18 45.78 -32.78 2.24
CA ASP A 18 47.22 -32.47 2.43
C ASP A 18 47.50 -31.16 3.24
N TRP A 19 48.68 -31.06 3.85
CA TRP A 19 49.21 -29.86 4.57
C TRP A 19 50.02 -28.94 3.61
N ILE A 20 50.53 -27.73 3.92
CA ILE A 20 51.44 -27.20 4.97
C ILE A 20 51.33 -25.65 4.87
N ALA A 21 51.21 -24.77 5.88
CA ALA A 21 51.78 -24.66 7.24
C ALA A 21 53.20 -24.04 7.31
N GLN A 22 53.31 -22.70 7.35
CA GLN A 22 54.55 -22.05 7.82
C GLN A 22 54.33 -20.71 8.56
N GLU A 23 54.65 -20.75 9.86
CA GLU A 23 55.28 -19.74 10.75
C GLU A 23 55.03 -18.26 10.45
N GLU A 24 54.30 -17.50 11.28
CA GLU A 24 54.64 -17.06 12.65
C GLU A 24 55.98 -16.32 12.79
N SER A 25 55.93 -15.01 13.07
CA SER A 25 56.61 -14.40 14.24
C SER A 25 56.38 -12.89 14.34
N HIS A 26 55.66 -12.44 15.37
CA HIS A 26 56.20 -11.61 16.47
C HIS A 26 55.11 -10.92 17.31
N ILE A 27 55.03 -11.32 18.59
CA ILE A 27 54.96 -10.49 19.82
C ILE A 27 53.96 -9.30 19.83
N GLY A 28 53.00 -9.21 20.75
CA GLY A 28 52.82 -10.04 21.96
C GLY A 28 51.63 -9.64 22.84
N GLU A 29 51.69 -9.99 24.13
CA GLU A 29 50.56 -10.06 25.06
C GLU A 29 50.04 -8.70 25.58
N ALA A 30 48.72 -8.54 25.69
CA ALA A 30 48.08 -7.62 26.64
C ALA A 30 46.60 -8.02 26.93
N ASN A 31 46.37 -8.59 28.12
CA ASN A 31 45.14 -8.68 28.94
C ASN A 31 43.73 -8.57 28.32
N ALA A 32 42.86 -9.50 28.74
CA ALA A 32 41.41 -9.31 28.67
C ALA A 32 40.93 -8.23 29.68
N GLY A 33 40.21 -7.24 29.19
CA GLY A 33 39.60 -6.14 29.92
C GLY A 33 38.84 -5.22 28.95
N ASP A 34 37.96 -4.37 29.47
CA ASP A 34 37.30 -3.26 28.76
C ASP A 34 36.58 -3.57 27.43
N LEU A 35 35.57 -4.44 27.50
CA LEU A 35 34.44 -4.45 26.55
C LEU A 35 33.12 -4.10 27.28
N ALA A 36 33.05 -2.87 27.79
CA ALA A 36 31.84 -2.28 28.36
C ALA A 36 31.78 -0.77 28.08
N SER A 37 30.54 -0.23 28.01
CA SER A 37 30.19 1.18 27.74
C SER A 37 30.52 1.74 26.35
N PHE A 38 29.50 1.84 25.50
CA PHE A 38 29.41 2.88 24.46
C PHE A 38 28.53 4.03 25.02
N PRO A 39 29.05 5.25 25.20
CA PRO A 39 28.23 6.38 25.65
C PRO A 39 27.37 6.96 24.51
N LEU A 40 26.18 7.45 24.85
CA LEU A 40 25.31 8.18 23.93
C LEU A 40 25.97 9.49 23.43
N PRO A 41 25.68 9.96 22.20
CA PRO A 41 26.25 11.20 21.68
C PRO A 41 25.89 12.41 22.54
N ARG A 42 26.90 13.16 22.98
CA ARG A 42 26.72 14.50 23.57
C ARG A 42 26.66 15.55 22.46
N THR A 43 25.89 16.61 22.69
CA THR A 43 25.90 17.80 21.82
C THR A 43 27.27 18.47 21.81
N PRO A 44 27.79 18.91 20.64
CA PRO A 44 28.99 19.74 20.59
C PRO A 44 28.73 21.12 21.21
N ALA A 45 29.58 21.53 22.14
CA ALA A 45 29.68 22.92 22.58
C ALA A 45 30.73 23.68 21.75
N ASP A 46 30.76 25.01 21.86
CA ASP A 46 31.54 25.91 20.99
C ASP A 46 33.03 25.53 20.82
N THR A 47 33.46 25.46 19.56
CA THR A 47 34.86 25.64 19.16
C THR A 47 34.95 26.60 17.98
N SER A 48 35.54 27.77 18.18
CA SER A 48 35.59 28.85 17.19
C SER A 48 36.78 28.74 16.24
N CYS A 49 36.54 28.94 14.95
CA CYS A 49 37.55 29.18 13.91
C CYS A 49 36.98 30.08 12.78
N PRO A 50 37.83 30.71 11.95
CA PRO A 50 37.54 32.06 11.45
C PRO A 50 36.70 32.16 10.17
N ASN A 51 36.08 33.34 10.00
CA ASN A 51 35.23 33.75 8.88
C ASN A 51 35.86 33.54 7.49
N VAL A 52 35.08 32.93 6.59
CA VAL A 52 35.13 33.19 5.14
C VAL A 52 33.68 33.40 4.67
N SER A 53 33.34 34.63 4.25
CA SER A 53 31.97 35.00 3.90
C SER A 53 31.66 34.77 2.40
N PRO A 54 30.60 34.03 2.05
CA PRO A 54 30.04 34.02 0.69
C PRO A 54 29.42 35.39 0.32
N PRO A 55 29.29 35.74 -0.97
CA PRO A 55 28.73 37.01 -1.40
C PRO A 55 27.22 37.13 -1.12
N SER A 56 26.78 38.33 -0.73
CA SER A 56 25.41 38.61 -0.33
C SER A 56 24.45 38.74 -1.52
N LEU A 57 23.55 37.77 -1.69
CA LEU A 57 22.34 37.91 -2.52
C LEU A 57 21.21 38.54 -1.70
N SER A 58 21.23 39.87 -1.58
CA SER A 58 20.22 40.63 -0.82
C SER A 58 18.94 40.83 -1.62
N GLY A 59 18.00 39.90 -1.50
CA GLY A 59 16.59 40.06 -1.86
C GLY A 59 15.69 39.71 -0.68
N PRO A 60 14.64 40.50 -0.36
CA PRO A 60 13.76 40.20 0.75
C PRO A 60 12.86 39.00 0.43
N LEU A 61 13.17 37.84 1.03
CA LEU A 61 12.23 36.72 1.11
C LEU A 61 10.98 37.17 1.90
N PRO A 62 9.75 36.87 1.43
CA PRO A 62 8.54 37.23 2.14
C PRO A 62 8.43 36.46 3.45
N SER A 63 8.57 37.16 4.57
CA SER A 63 8.53 36.58 5.92
C SER A 63 7.10 36.27 6.35
N SER A 64 6.58 35.09 5.96
CA SER A 64 5.22 34.64 6.28
C SER A 64 5.11 33.18 6.72
N ASN A 65 6.12 32.68 7.46
CA ASN A 65 5.88 31.53 8.35
C ASN A 65 4.86 31.97 9.44
N PRO A 66 3.63 31.44 9.47
CA PRO A 66 2.65 31.85 10.48
C PRO A 66 3.17 31.47 11.87
N SER A 67 3.00 32.35 12.85
CA SER A 67 3.22 31.97 14.26
C SER A 67 2.18 30.92 14.67
N LEU A 68 2.49 30.11 15.68
CA LEU A 68 1.45 29.38 16.39
C LEU A 68 0.45 30.38 17.02
N PRO A 69 -0.79 29.96 17.32
CA PRO A 69 -1.68 30.75 18.16
C PRO A 69 -1.12 30.90 19.60
N PRO A 70 -1.75 31.72 20.46
CA PRO A 70 -1.43 31.81 21.88
C PRO A 70 -1.30 30.45 22.57
N ASP A 71 -0.38 30.35 23.53
CA ASP A 71 -0.02 29.08 24.19
C ASP A 71 -1.23 28.39 24.85
N ASP A 72 -2.20 29.14 25.35
CA ASP A 72 -3.44 28.62 25.94
C ASP A 72 -4.33 27.91 24.90
N GLU A 73 -4.44 28.43 23.68
CA GLU A 73 -5.13 27.77 22.56
C GLU A 73 -4.36 26.52 22.08
N VAL A 74 -3.03 26.57 22.06
CA VAL A 74 -2.18 25.40 21.74
C VAL A 74 -2.37 24.30 22.79
N ILE A 75 -2.40 24.67 24.07
CA ILE A 75 -2.60 23.75 25.20
C ILE A 75 -4.02 23.16 25.18
N GLU A 76 -5.04 23.93 24.80
CA GLU A 76 -6.39 23.41 24.58
C GLU A 76 -6.39 22.37 23.45
N GLY A 77 -5.84 22.70 22.28
CA GLY A 77 -5.74 21.77 21.14
C GLY A 77 -4.95 20.49 21.46
N CYS A 78 -3.91 20.58 22.27
CA CYS A 78 -3.14 19.42 22.75
C CYS A 78 -3.92 18.57 23.78
N LYS A 79 -4.77 19.17 24.61
CA LYS A 79 -5.68 18.43 25.51
C LYS A 79 -6.76 17.71 24.70
N THR A 80 -7.40 18.41 23.76
CA THR A 80 -8.42 17.85 22.85
C THR A 80 -7.89 16.69 22.03
N PHE A 81 -6.64 16.76 21.56
CA PHE A 81 -5.95 15.65 20.89
C PHE A 81 -5.91 14.39 21.78
N VAL A 82 -5.41 14.54 23.01
CA VAL A 82 -5.21 13.45 23.98
C VAL A 82 -6.53 12.79 24.39
N THR A 83 -7.64 13.53 24.45
CA THR A 83 -8.97 12.98 24.79
C THR A 83 -9.70 12.38 23.58
N SER A 84 -9.51 12.92 22.38
CA SER A 84 -10.26 12.53 21.17
C SER A 84 -9.61 11.40 20.36
N TYR A 85 -8.29 11.24 20.46
CA TYR A 85 -7.51 10.31 19.64
C TYR A 85 -6.61 9.40 20.49
N PHE A 86 -7.24 8.53 21.27
CA PHE A 86 -6.57 7.55 22.15
C PHE A 86 -5.49 6.71 21.43
N GLN A 87 -5.67 6.40 20.14
CA GLN A 87 -4.76 5.58 19.33
C GLN A 87 -3.44 6.28 19.04
N LEU A 88 -3.32 7.56 19.43
CA LEU A 88 -2.13 8.39 19.37
C LEU A 88 -1.50 8.54 20.77
N GLY A 89 -1.93 7.71 21.73
CA GLY A 89 -1.47 7.62 23.13
C GLY A 89 -0.05 7.07 23.33
N PHE A 90 0.84 7.27 22.35
CA PHE A 90 2.29 7.20 22.55
C PHE A 90 2.84 8.46 23.22
N ILE A 91 2.10 9.57 23.20
CA ILE A 91 2.48 10.79 23.92
C ILE A 91 2.15 10.63 25.42
N PRO A 92 3.10 10.85 26.35
CA PRO A 92 2.86 10.69 27.80
C PRO A 92 1.99 11.83 28.34
N LYS A 93 0.69 11.58 28.40
CA LYS A 93 -0.40 12.57 28.59
C LYS A 93 -0.11 13.66 29.63
N ALA A 94 0.23 13.28 30.87
CA ALA A 94 0.44 14.22 31.97
C ALA A 94 1.73 15.04 31.80
N MET A 95 2.86 14.36 31.57
CA MET A 95 4.16 15.02 31.38
C MET A 95 4.18 15.95 30.17
N PHE A 96 3.51 15.57 29.08
CA PHE A 96 3.38 16.41 27.89
C PHE A 96 2.62 17.71 28.17
N GLN A 97 1.45 17.62 28.83
CA GLN A 97 0.66 18.80 29.20
C GLN A 97 1.40 19.69 30.20
N GLU A 98 2.12 19.11 31.16
CA GLU A 98 2.94 19.87 32.11
C GLU A 98 4.14 20.55 31.43
N ASN A 99 4.85 19.85 30.54
CA ASN A 99 5.99 20.40 29.80
C ASN A 99 5.58 21.54 28.86
N LEU A 100 4.42 21.45 28.18
CA LEU A 100 3.89 22.56 27.38
C LEU A 100 3.58 23.80 28.23
N VAL A 101 3.02 23.64 29.43
CA VAL A 101 2.73 24.75 30.35
C VAL A 101 4.00 25.35 30.94
N ARG A 102 4.99 24.53 31.32
CA ARG A 102 6.25 24.98 31.93
C ARG A 102 7.25 25.55 30.91
N ASN A 103 7.25 25.02 29.69
CA ASN A 103 8.15 25.38 28.61
C ASN A 103 7.49 25.13 27.24
N PRO A 104 6.79 26.13 26.66
CA PRO A 104 6.15 26.00 25.35
C PRO A 104 7.11 25.62 24.20
N THR A 105 8.42 25.83 24.35
CA THR A 105 9.44 25.46 23.34
C THR A 105 10.04 24.06 23.56
N SER A 106 9.53 23.30 24.54
CA SER A 106 9.99 21.91 24.81
C SER A 106 9.59 20.90 23.74
N THR A 107 8.50 21.15 23.02
CA THR A 107 7.99 20.29 21.94
C THR A 107 8.32 20.89 20.59
N SER A 108 8.70 20.07 19.60
CA SER A 108 9.02 20.60 18.26
C SER A 108 7.79 21.27 17.62
N ARG A 109 8.02 22.41 16.97
CA ARG A 109 6.96 23.15 16.26
C ARG A 109 6.30 22.29 15.17
N PHE A 110 7.04 21.39 14.53
CA PHE A 110 6.51 20.46 13.54
C PHE A 110 5.51 19.49 14.18
N LEU A 111 5.90 18.84 15.29
CA LEU A 111 5.01 17.94 16.05
C LEU A 111 3.74 18.67 16.55
N LEU A 112 3.87 19.91 17.03
CA LEU A 112 2.73 20.74 17.42
C LEU A 112 1.78 21.04 16.23
N CYS A 113 2.31 21.42 15.06
CA CYS A 113 1.48 21.61 13.86
C CYS A 113 0.75 20.33 13.46
N CYS A 114 1.40 19.16 13.53
CA CYS A 114 0.79 17.87 13.21
C CYS A 114 -0.33 17.51 14.21
N ILE A 115 -0.08 17.64 15.52
CA ILE A 115 -1.09 17.47 16.59
C ILE A 115 -2.31 18.36 16.34
N LEU A 116 -2.08 19.66 16.11
CA LEU A 116 -3.16 20.63 15.91
C LEU A 116 -3.90 20.43 14.58
N SER A 117 -3.25 19.91 13.53
CA SER A 117 -3.96 19.56 12.27
C SER A 117 -4.98 18.42 12.46
N ILE A 118 -4.81 17.60 13.49
CA ILE A 118 -5.74 16.51 13.85
C ILE A 118 -6.84 17.01 14.82
N SER A 119 -6.49 17.84 15.81
CA SER A 119 -7.39 18.20 16.92
C SER A 119 -8.09 19.56 16.78
N SER A 120 -7.63 20.47 15.92
CA SER A 120 -8.20 21.82 15.83
C SER A 120 -9.69 21.83 15.45
N ARG A 121 -10.13 20.88 14.61
CA ARG A 121 -11.55 20.63 14.27
C ARG A 121 -12.46 20.31 15.48
N PHE A 122 -11.90 19.87 16.60
CA PHE A 122 -12.61 19.57 17.86
C PHE A 122 -12.30 20.59 18.98
N THR A 123 -11.57 21.67 18.69
CA THR A 123 -11.06 22.61 19.70
C THR A 123 -11.78 23.96 19.58
N PRO A 124 -12.75 24.28 20.46
CA PRO A 124 -13.61 25.47 20.34
C PRO A 124 -12.87 26.79 20.12
N SER A 125 -11.76 27.05 20.82
CA SER A 125 -10.99 28.29 20.61
C SER A 125 -10.39 28.40 19.21
N LEU A 126 -9.82 27.32 18.69
CA LEU A 126 -9.24 27.25 17.34
C LEU A 126 -10.33 27.33 16.26
N VAL A 127 -11.46 26.64 16.43
CA VAL A 127 -12.62 26.75 15.52
C VAL A 127 -13.13 28.20 15.47
N HIS A 128 -13.27 28.86 16.63
CA HIS A 128 -13.67 30.27 16.71
C HIS A 128 -12.64 31.21 16.04
N ARG A 129 -11.34 30.96 16.25
CA ARG A 129 -10.24 31.79 15.72
C ARG A 129 -10.11 31.73 14.20
N TYR A 130 -10.20 30.53 13.62
CA TYR A 130 -10.05 30.31 12.18
C TYR A 130 -11.39 30.30 11.43
N GLY A 131 -12.51 30.38 12.15
CA GLY A 131 -13.88 30.56 11.63
C GLY A 131 -14.63 29.26 11.33
N SER A 132 -13.95 28.11 11.22
CA SER A 132 -14.57 26.79 11.03
C SER A 132 -13.60 25.66 11.39
N ALA A 133 -14.13 24.45 11.58
CA ALA A 133 -13.34 23.24 11.81
C ALA A 133 -12.38 22.91 10.64
N THR A 134 -12.83 23.13 9.39
CA THR A 134 -12.05 22.91 8.18
C THR A 134 -10.92 23.93 8.06
N THR A 135 -11.21 25.23 8.18
CA THR A 135 -10.18 26.29 8.06
C THR A 135 -9.16 26.25 9.19
N ALA A 136 -9.55 25.79 10.39
CA ALA A 136 -8.60 25.50 11.48
C ALA A 136 -7.68 24.30 11.13
N THR A 137 -8.24 23.23 10.56
CA THR A 137 -7.48 22.05 10.09
C THR A 137 -6.47 22.46 9.02
N ASP A 138 -6.93 23.15 7.97
CA ASP A 138 -6.12 23.61 6.83
C ASP A 138 -4.94 24.47 7.26
N HIS A 139 -5.13 25.35 8.25
CA HIS A 139 -4.09 26.24 8.73
C HIS A 139 -2.90 25.46 9.32
N PHE A 140 -3.17 24.48 10.19
CA PHE A 140 -2.12 23.68 10.82
C PHE A 140 -1.54 22.63 9.86
N LEU A 141 -2.37 22.02 9.01
CA LEU A 141 -1.89 21.08 7.99
C LEU A 141 -0.93 21.77 6.99
N LYS A 142 -1.27 22.99 6.54
CA LYS A 142 -0.38 23.82 5.71
C LYS A 142 0.90 24.21 6.44
N ALA A 143 0.85 24.49 7.74
CA ALA A 143 2.03 24.79 8.55
C ALA A 143 2.92 23.56 8.78
N ALA A 144 2.36 22.36 8.90
CA ALA A 144 3.09 21.10 9.00
C ALA A 144 3.78 20.75 7.67
N ARG A 145 3.04 20.77 6.55
CA ARG A 145 3.56 20.56 5.18
C ARG A 145 4.76 21.46 4.86
N ALA A 146 4.77 22.70 5.34
CA ALA A 146 5.87 23.66 5.14
C ALA A 146 7.15 23.31 5.93
N LEU A 147 7.06 22.53 7.00
CA LEU A 147 8.19 22.11 7.84
C LEU A 147 8.71 20.71 7.48
N ALA A 148 7.82 19.84 6.97
CA ALA A 148 8.12 18.43 6.66
C ALA A 148 9.40 18.24 5.83
N SER A 149 9.62 19.07 4.79
CA SER A 149 10.80 18.94 3.91
C SER A 149 12.15 19.15 4.61
N GLU A 150 12.18 19.88 5.74
CA GLU A 150 13.39 20.07 6.55
C GLU A 150 13.54 18.95 7.60
N GLU A 151 12.45 18.53 8.23
CA GLU A 151 12.45 17.52 9.30
C GLU A 151 12.54 16.07 8.79
N MET A 152 12.20 15.80 7.53
CA MET A 152 12.29 14.46 6.92
C MET A 152 13.68 13.83 7.02
N TYR A 153 14.73 14.66 6.99
CA TYR A 153 16.12 14.22 7.09
C TYR A 153 16.67 14.22 8.53
N ARG A 154 15.82 14.36 9.54
CA ARG A 154 16.18 14.37 10.97
C ARG A 154 15.46 13.23 11.72
N PRO A 155 15.92 11.97 11.61
CA PRO A 155 15.31 10.84 12.33
C PRO A 155 15.38 11.04 13.86
N SER A 156 14.22 11.21 14.47
CA SER A 156 14.03 11.36 15.92
C SER A 156 12.68 10.76 16.31
N LEU A 157 12.46 10.47 17.60
CA LEU A 157 11.16 9.97 18.05
C LEU A 157 10.06 11.00 17.75
N ASP A 158 10.30 12.26 18.11
CA ASP A 158 9.42 13.40 17.87
C ASP A 158 9.04 13.57 16.39
N ASN A 159 10.00 13.43 15.47
CA ASN A 159 9.72 13.52 14.03
C ASN A 159 9.04 12.24 13.49
N THR A 160 9.39 11.05 14.01
CA THR A 160 8.66 9.80 13.69
C THR A 160 7.18 9.94 14.06
N GLN A 161 6.91 10.50 15.24
CA GLN A 161 5.57 10.83 15.72
C GLN A 161 4.93 11.92 14.85
N ALA A 162 5.63 13.00 14.52
CA ALA A 162 5.10 14.09 13.71
C ALA A 162 4.70 13.62 12.29
N PHE A 163 5.53 12.82 11.61
CA PHE A 163 5.20 12.26 10.29
C PHE A 163 4.03 11.26 10.36
N PHE A 164 3.96 10.43 11.40
CA PHE A 164 2.80 9.55 11.62
C PHE A 164 1.49 10.36 11.81
N LEU A 165 1.56 11.47 12.53
CA LEU A 165 0.41 12.38 12.71
C LEU A 165 0.09 13.18 11.44
N LEU A 166 1.09 13.62 10.68
CA LEU A 166 0.89 14.25 9.39
C LEU A 166 0.16 13.29 8.43
N ALA A 167 0.61 12.04 8.33
CA ALA A 167 -0.03 11.03 7.50
C ALA A 167 -1.52 10.81 7.86
N ILE A 168 -1.88 10.84 9.14
CA ILE A 168 -3.26 10.73 9.62
C ILE A 168 -4.07 11.99 9.29
N ALA A 169 -3.47 13.18 9.37
CA ALA A 169 -4.12 14.43 9.00
C ALA A 169 -4.37 14.53 7.48
N GLU A 170 -3.42 14.08 6.66
CA GLU A 170 -3.54 14.00 5.20
C GLU A 170 -4.63 13.01 4.77
N TRP A 171 -4.66 11.82 5.37
CA TRP A 171 -5.76 10.84 5.18
C TRP A 171 -7.11 11.43 5.60
N GLY A 172 -7.15 12.10 6.76
CA GLY A 172 -8.30 12.83 7.28
C GLY A 172 -8.70 14.09 6.51
N ASN A 173 -7.97 14.39 5.43
CA ASN A 173 -8.23 15.44 4.44
C ASN A 173 -8.45 14.86 3.01
N GLY A 174 -8.31 13.55 2.82
CA GLY A 174 -8.47 12.86 1.53
C GLY A 174 -7.24 12.86 0.61
N ASP A 175 -6.08 13.35 1.06
CA ASP A 175 -4.83 13.32 0.27
C ASP A 175 -4.07 11.99 0.53
N ARG A 176 -4.51 10.95 -0.17
CA ARG A 176 -3.98 9.58 -0.08
C ARG A 176 -2.47 9.52 -0.33
N ASP A 177 -1.99 10.21 -1.37
CA ASP A 177 -0.61 10.12 -1.80
C ASP A 177 0.34 10.78 -0.80
N ARG A 178 -0.02 11.94 -0.22
CA ARG A 178 0.72 12.51 0.91
C ARG A 178 0.68 11.59 2.12
N SER A 179 -0.50 11.09 2.49
CA SER A 179 -0.65 10.19 3.64
C SER A 179 0.27 8.98 3.54
N SER A 180 0.30 8.32 2.38
CA SER A 180 1.18 7.19 2.08
C SER A 180 2.66 7.56 2.15
N MET A 181 3.05 8.72 1.60
CA MET A 181 4.44 9.20 1.64
C MET A 181 4.90 9.56 3.05
N ASP A 182 4.10 10.30 3.81
CA ASP A 182 4.41 10.70 5.19
C ASP A 182 4.40 9.49 6.15
N MET A 183 3.53 8.52 5.92
CA MET A 183 3.56 7.23 6.63
C MET A 183 4.83 6.45 6.28
N GLY A 184 5.22 6.42 5.00
CA GLY A 184 6.48 5.83 4.54
C GLY A 184 7.72 6.47 5.19
N VAL A 185 7.70 7.79 5.42
CA VAL A 185 8.74 8.49 6.20
C VAL A 185 8.71 8.04 7.66
N ALA A 186 7.55 7.98 8.31
CA ALA A 186 7.43 7.52 9.69
C ALA A 186 7.91 6.07 9.87
N VAL A 187 7.50 5.15 9.00
CA VAL A 187 7.98 3.75 8.93
C VAL A 187 9.50 3.71 8.75
N ARG A 188 10.06 4.54 7.85
CA ARG A 188 11.51 4.60 7.62
C ARG A 188 12.27 5.14 8.84
N MET A 189 11.77 6.17 9.52
CA MET A 189 12.36 6.67 10.76
C MET A 189 12.28 5.63 11.89
N ALA A 190 11.13 4.97 12.09
CA ALA A 190 10.98 3.88 13.06
C ALA A 190 11.91 2.68 12.76
N THR A 191 12.21 2.42 11.48
CA THR A 191 13.20 1.43 11.05
C THR A 191 14.62 1.85 11.43
N LEU A 192 15.01 3.10 11.12
CA LEU A 192 16.34 3.65 11.43
C LEU A 192 16.60 3.73 12.94
N LEU A 193 15.58 4.08 13.72
CA LEU A 193 15.57 4.09 15.19
C LEU A 193 15.41 2.68 15.80
N LYS A 194 15.29 1.63 14.98
CA LYS A 194 15.15 0.22 15.38
C LYS A 194 13.97 -0.06 16.34
N LEU A 195 12.88 0.69 16.23
CA LEU A 195 11.74 0.57 17.16
C LEU A 195 10.99 -0.78 17.06
N HIS A 196 11.20 -1.52 15.97
CA HIS A 196 10.71 -2.89 15.78
C HIS A 196 11.48 -3.95 16.60
N ARG A 197 12.61 -3.57 17.23
CA ARG A 197 13.49 -4.45 18.01
C ARG A 197 13.30 -4.26 19.51
N GLU A 198 13.20 -5.35 20.27
CA GLU A 198 13.08 -5.29 21.73
C GLU A 198 14.32 -4.70 22.41
N GLU A 199 15.48 -5.02 21.84
CA GLU A 199 16.81 -4.64 22.32
C GLU A 199 16.93 -3.10 22.47
N THR A 200 16.22 -2.34 21.63
CA THR A 200 16.11 -0.87 21.64
C THR A 200 15.51 -0.31 22.93
N TYR A 201 14.74 -1.11 23.68
CA TYR A 201 14.08 -0.70 24.93
C TYR A 201 14.84 -1.13 26.19
N THR A 202 16.03 -1.72 26.04
CA THR A 202 16.87 -2.13 27.16
C THR A 202 17.41 -0.90 27.90
N LEU A 203 17.11 -0.79 29.19
CA LEU A 203 17.55 0.31 30.05
C LEU A 203 18.32 -0.21 31.27
N PRO A 204 19.15 0.63 31.93
CA PRO A 204 19.80 0.30 33.20
C PRO A 204 18.82 -0.09 34.31
N LEU A 205 19.29 -0.83 35.32
CA LEU A 205 18.48 -1.24 36.48
C LEU A 205 18.10 -0.05 37.40
N ASP A 206 18.85 1.05 37.29
CA ASP A 206 18.68 2.33 37.96
C ASP A 206 18.07 3.41 37.04
N ALA A 207 17.41 3.01 35.94
CA ALA A 207 16.78 3.93 35.00
C ALA A 207 15.64 4.74 35.65
N GLU A 208 15.69 6.05 35.45
CA GLU A 208 14.69 7.00 35.96
C GLU A 208 13.32 6.82 35.28
N ALA A 209 12.24 7.16 35.99
CA ALA A 209 10.88 7.02 35.49
C ALA A 209 10.66 7.71 34.13
N GLU A 210 11.26 8.88 33.90
CA GLU A 210 11.22 9.58 32.61
C GLU A 210 11.85 8.77 31.46
N GLN A 211 12.92 8.00 31.73
CA GLN A 211 13.55 7.14 30.73
C GLN A 211 12.65 5.95 30.39
N LEU A 212 12.00 5.36 31.40
CA LEU A 212 11.03 4.28 31.25
C LEU A 212 9.79 4.74 30.46
N VAL A 213 9.26 5.93 30.78
CA VAL A 213 8.21 6.60 29.99
C VAL A 213 8.65 6.81 28.55
N ARG A 214 9.88 7.30 28.30
CA ARG A 214 10.37 7.56 26.94
C ARG A 214 10.55 6.28 26.12
N ALA A 215 11.02 5.19 26.73
CA ALA A 215 11.13 3.88 26.07
C ALA A 215 9.75 3.30 25.72
N GLU A 216 8.77 3.38 26.62
CA GLU A 216 7.41 2.95 26.34
C GLU A 216 6.71 3.85 25.31
N SER A 217 6.98 5.16 25.31
CA SER A 217 6.52 6.09 24.26
C SER A 217 7.02 5.66 22.89
N ALA A 218 8.31 5.33 22.76
CA ALA A 218 8.90 4.83 21.51
C ALA A 218 8.30 3.48 21.07
N ARG A 219 8.08 2.55 22.01
CA ARG A 219 7.40 1.27 21.77
C ARG A 219 5.97 1.47 21.26
N ARG A 220 5.23 2.38 21.90
CA ARG A 220 3.87 2.74 21.49
C ARG A 220 3.86 3.41 20.11
N THR A 221 4.82 4.28 19.78
CA THR A 221 4.93 4.87 18.43
C THR A 221 5.09 3.79 17.34
N PHE A 222 6.00 2.83 17.53
CA PHE A 222 6.13 1.71 16.58
C PHE A 222 4.84 0.91 16.44
N TRP A 223 4.22 0.54 17.56
CA TRP A 223 2.99 -0.25 17.52
C TRP A 223 1.81 0.52 16.93
N MET A 224 1.72 1.83 17.09
CA MET A 224 0.65 2.62 16.45
C MET A 224 0.87 2.83 14.94
N ILE A 225 2.12 2.89 14.46
CA ILE A 225 2.43 2.80 13.02
C ILE A 225 1.93 1.45 12.47
N GLN A 226 2.35 0.33 13.08
CA GLN A 226 1.89 -1.01 12.68
C GLN A 226 0.36 -1.18 12.83
N SER A 227 -0.27 -0.51 13.80
CA SER A 227 -1.72 -0.51 14.01
C SER A 227 -2.46 0.17 12.85
N GLN A 228 -2.04 1.38 12.48
CA GLN A 228 -2.70 2.20 11.47
C GLN A 228 -2.56 1.57 10.07
N GLU A 229 -1.40 1.01 9.77
CA GLU A 229 -1.09 0.32 8.51
C GLU A 229 -1.88 -0.99 8.32
N ASN A 230 -2.34 -1.61 9.41
CA ASN A 230 -3.32 -2.71 9.33
C ASN A 230 -4.77 -2.20 9.31
N LEU A 231 -5.05 -1.02 9.88
CA LEU A 231 -6.39 -0.42 9.84
C LEU A 231 -6.76 0.08 8.42
N HIS A 232 -5.76 0.59 7.69
CA HIS A 232 -5.86 1.07 6.29
C HIS A 232 -5.32 0.05 5.25
N SER A 233 -5.28 -1.25 5.54
CA SER A 233 -4.76 -2.22 4.57
C SER A 233 -5.84 -2.65 3.56
N GLY A 234 -5.66 -2.29 2.30
CA GLY A 234 -6.41 -2.84 1.16
C GLY A 234 -5.72 -4.04 0.51
N TYR A 235 -6.30 -4.57 -0.56
CA TYR A 235 -5.65 -5.58 -1.39
C TYR A 235 -4.41 -5.00 -2.09
N GLY A 236 -3.31 -5.76 -2.08
CA GLY A 236 -2.02 -5.30 -2.59
C GLY A 236 -1.24 -4.39 -1.64
N THR A 237 -1.84 -3.85 -0.57
CA THR A 237 -1.10 -3.07 0.45
C THR A 237 -0.19 -3.99 1.26
N PRO A 238 1.15 -3.83 1.18
CA PRO A 238 2.08 -4.64 1.97
C PRO A 238 2.03 -4.24 3.46
N ALA A 239 2.40 -5.16 4.34
CA ALA A 239 2.72 -4.77 5.72
C ALA A 239 4.10 -4.07 5.76
N PRO A 240 4.27 -2.98 6.54
CA PRO A 240 5.53 -2.22 6.58
C PRO A 240 6.69 -3.00 7.25
N PHE A 241 6.36 -3.98 8.10
CA PHE A 241 7.30 -4.89 8.75
C PHE A 241 6.77 -6.34 8.64
N SER A 242 7.65 -7.30 8.33
CA SER A 242 7.33 -8.73 8.47
C SER A 242 7.23 -9.11 9.95
N LEU A 243 6.36 -10.06 10.30
CA LEU A 243 6.23 -10.55 11.67
C LEU A 243 7.55 -11.13 12.20
N ASP A 244 8.32 -11.80 11.34
CA ASP A 244 9.63 -12.39 11.69
C ASP A 244 10.69 -11.36 12.12
N ASP A 245 10.55 -10.10 11.70
CA ASP A 245 11.49 -9.02 12.05
C ASP A 245 11.13 -8.31 13.36
N ILE A 246 9.92 -8.48 13.88
CA ILE A 246 9.44 -7.75 15.05
C ILE A 246 9.80 -8.53 16.33
N THR A 247 10.95 -8.22 16.93
CA THR A 247 11.30 -8.76 18.26
C THR A 247 10.63 -7.99 19.40
N ALA A 248 10.16 -6.76 19.16
CA ALA A 248 9.52 -5.93 20.18
C ALA A 248 8.23 -6.55 20.75
N TYR A 249 8.09 -6.57 22.08
CA TYR A 249 6.82 -6.88 22.76
C TYR A 249 5.80 -5.74 22.66
N LEU A 250 4.53 -6.07 22.89
CA LEU A 250 3.39 -5.14 22.88
C LEU A 250 3.47 -4.08 24.02
N PRO A 251 2.69 -2.98 23.91
CA PRO A 251 2.65 -1.93 24.93
C PRO A 251 2.25 -2.42 26.33
N CYS A 252 2.59 -1.65 27.37
CA CYS A 252 2.13 -1.86 28.74
C CYS A 252 0.80 -1.15 29.03
N ASP A 253 0.19 -1.38 30.20
CA ASP A 253 -1.04 -0.71 30.59
C ASP A 253 -0.85 0.80 30.80
N GLU A 254 -1.94 1.57 30.66
CA GLU A 254 -1.88 3.04 30.73
C GLU A 254 -1.37 3.56 32.08
N SER A 255 -1.65 2.84 33.17
CA SER A 255 -1.11 3.15 34.50
C SER A 255 0.42 2.96 34.54
N GLU A 256 0.93 1.84 34.02
CA GLU A 256 2.36 1.53 34.00
C GLU A 256 3.13 2.54 33.15
N PHE A 257 2.56 2.95 32.01
CA PHE A 257 3.09 4.03 31.17
C PHE A 257 3.07 5.38 31.89
N ALA A 258 1.97 5.74 32.57
CA ALA A 258 1.83 7.03 33.25
C ALA A 258 2.75 7.19 34.48
N PHE A 259 3.06 6.09 35.18
CA PHE A 259 3.96 6.08 36.33
C PHE A 259 5.43 5.76 35.97
N GLY A 260 5.74 5.41 34.71
CA GLY A 260 7.09 5.02 34.30
C GLY A 260 7.56 3.71 34.93
N VAL A 261 6.69 2.70 34.97
CA VAL A 261 6.94 1.41 35.63
C VAL A 261 7.20 0.31 34.60
N VAL A 262 8.20 -0.54 34.86
CA VAL A 262 8.45 -1.76 34.06
C VAL A 262 7.33 -2.78 34.33
N PRO A 263 6.56 -3.23 33.32
CA PRO A 263 5.52 -4.22 33.52
C PRO A 263 6.10 -5.59 33.90
N ALA A 264 5.43 -6.30 34.81
CA ALA A 264 5.88 -7.62 35.27
C ALA A 264 5.85 -8.70 34.16
N THR A 265 4.97 -8.53 33.16
CA THR A 265 4.87 -9.37 31.97
C THR A 265 4.42 -8.53 30.79
N ARG A 266 4.93 -8.80 29.58
CA ARG A 266 4.40 -8.22 28.32
C ARG A 266 3.82 -9.30 27.42
N SER A 267 2.84 -8.91 26.62
CA SER A 267 2.29 -9.75 25.55
C SER A 267 3.06 -9.61 24.24
N ALA A 268 2.97 -10.61 23.37
CA ALA A 268 3.50 -10.56 22.01
C ALA A 268 2.35 -10.55 20.98
N LEU A 269 2.64 -10.10 19.76
CA LEU A 269 1.73 -10.26 18.63
C LEU A 269 1.87 -11.70 18.09
N PRO A 270 0.77 -12.43 17.82
CA PRO A 270 0.84 -13.76 17.20
C PRO A 270 1.72 -13.77 15.94
N GLY A 271 2.52 -14.84 15.77
CA GLY A 271 3.42 -15.01 14.63
C GLY A 271 4.76 -14.27 14.71
N THR A 272 4.99 -13.39 15.68
CA THR A 272 6.32 -12.76 15.90
C THR A 272 7.27 -13.69 16.66
N PRO A 273 8.61 -13.59 16.53
CA PRO A 273 9.56 -14.45 17.23
C PRO A 273 9.35 -14.56 18.75
N PRO A 274 9.00 -13.50 19.51
CA PRO A 274 8.65 -13.63 20.93
C PRO A 274 7.41 -14.49 21.19
N ALA A 275 6.39 -14.42 20.33
CA ALA A 275 5.21 -15.27 20.41
C ALA A 275 5.52 -16.74 20.03
N LEU A 276 6.40 -16.97 19.07
CA LEU A 276 6.85 -18.30 18.69
C LEU A 276 7.70 -18.95 19.80
N ALA A 277 8.57 -18.17 20.45
CA ALA A 277 9.39 -18.62 21.58
C ALA A 277 8.56 -18.85 22.86
N ASN A 278 7.49 -18.08 23.08
CA ASN A 278 6.56 -18.26 24.20
C ASN A 278 5.09 -18.02 23.77
N PRO A 279 4.38 -19.06 23.31
CA PRO A 279 2.99 -18.94 22.83
C PRO A 279 2.02 -18.34 23.85
N SER A 280 2.21 -18.55 25.16
CA SER A 280 1.31 -17.98 26.17
C SER A 280 1.45 -16.46 26.31
N SER A 281 2.48 -15.84 25.73
CA SER A 281 2.60 -14.37 25.66
C SER A 281 1.64 -13.75 24.65
N ALA A 282 1.19 -14.51 23.64
CA ALA A 282 0.23 -14.04 22.64
C ALA A 282 -1.23 -14.19 23.11
N THR A 283 -1.56 -15.33 23.73
CA THR A 283 -2.92 -15.70 24.16
C THR A 283 -3.22 -15.36 25.63
N GLY A 284 -2.23 -14.87 26.38
CA GLY A 284 -2.33 -14.63 27.82
C GLY A 284 -3.55 -13.79 28.26
N HIS A 285 -4.21 -14.25 29.33
CA HIS A 285 -5.39 -13.60 29.92
C HIS A 285 -5.09 -12.26 30.63
N SER A 286 -3.81 -11.97 30.90
CA SER A 286 -3.33 -10.74 31.55
C SER A 286 -2.77 -9.71 30.56
N ARG A 287 -3.17 -9.77 29.28
CA ARG A 287 -2.78 -8.78 28.27
C ARG A 287 -3.49 -7.44 28.51
N CYS A 288 -2.80 -6.32 28.31
CA CYS A 288 -3.37 -4.97 28.47
C CYS A 288 -4.37 -4.63 27.36
N LEU A 289 -5.11 -3.52 27.53
CA LEU A 289 -6.09 -3.08 26.52
C LEU A 289 -5.41 -2.69 25.19
N PHE A 290 -4.26 -2.02 25.23
CA PHE A 290 -3.51 -1.66 24.03
C PHE A 290 -2.92 -2.88 23.30
N ALA A 291 -2.47 -3.92 24.01
CA ALA A 291 -2.06 -5.18 23.38
C ALA A 291 -3.24 -5.84 22.65
N THR A 292 -4.44 -5.77 23.22
CA THR A 292 -5.68 -6.28 22.62
C THR A 292 -6.08 -5.47 21.38
N LEU A 293 -5.92 -4.13 21.41
CA LEU A 293 -6.13 -3.24 20.27
C LEU A 293 -5.22 -3.59 19.08
N ILE A 294 -3.91 -3.76 19.32
CA ILE A 294 -2.94 -4.13 18.28
C ILE A 294 -3.27 -5.50 17.67
N GLN A 295 -3.68 -6.48 18.50
CA GLN A 295 -4.11 -7.79 17.99
C GLN A 295 -5.41 -7.69 17.16
N ALA A 296 -6.40 -6.91 17.60
CA ALA A 296 -7.65 -6.68 16.87
C ALA A 296 -7.40 -6.06 15.49
N HIS A 297 -6.58 -5.00 15.44
CA HIS A 297 -6.23 -4.32 14.20
C HIS A 297 -5.38 -5.22 13.28
N ASN A 298 -4.49 -6.05 13.82
CA ASN A 298 -3.75 -7.02 13.01
C ASN A 298 -4.67 -8.08 12.37
N LEU A 299 -5.64 -8.64 13.11
CA LEU A 299 -6.63 -9.57 12.57
C LEU A 299 -7.48 -8.91 11.48
N TRP A 300 -7.95 -7.68 11.71
CA TRP A 300 -8.64 -6.88 10.69
C TRP A 300 -7.81 -6.70 9.43
N GLY A 301 -6.52 -6.37 9.56
CA GLY A 301 -5.64 -6.22 8.39
C GLY A 301 -5.44 -7.54 7.63
N GLN A 302 -5.44 -8.69 8.32
CA GLN A 302 -5.45 -10.00 7.66
C GLN A 302 -6.76 -10.21 6.88
N VAL A 303 -7.91 -9.90 7.48
CA VAL A 303 -9.23 -9.97 6.82
C VAL A 303 -9.30 -9.05 5.60
N ALA A 304 -8.97 -7.76 5.73
CA ALA A 304 -9.11 -6.79 4.64
C ALA A 304 -8.21 -7.12 3.43
N ARG A 305 -6.97 -7.60 3.66
CA ARG A 305 -6.07 -8.10 2.60
C ARG A 305 -6.53 -9.43 1.98
N GLN A 306 -7.37 -10.19 2.67
CA GLN A 306 -7.98 -11.42 2.17
C GLN A 306 -9.26 -11.13 1.38
N THR A 307 -10.14 -10.23 1.83
CA THR A 307 -11.43 -9.96 1.20
C THR A 307 -11.33 -9.10 -0.05
N GLY A 308 -10.37 -8.16 -0.11
CA GLY A 308 -10.24 -7.25 -1.26
C GLY A 308 -9.65 -7.87 -2.54
N ARG A 309 -9.38 -9.18 -2.59
CA ARG A 309 -8.81 -9.82 -3.80
C ARG A 309 -9.88 -9.91 -4.90
N PRO A 310 -9.64 -9.41 -6.12
CA PRO A 310 -10.54 -9.65 -7.25
C PRO A 310 -10.73 -11.16 -7.48
N GLY A 311 -11.98 -11.61 -7.59
CA GLY A 311 -12.34 -13.01 -7.89
C GLY A 311 -12.55 -13.94 -6.68
N LEU A 312 -12.48 -13.46 -5.42
CA LEU A 312 -12.57 -14.31 -4.22
C LEU A 312 -13.88 -15.11 -4.06
N GLY A 313 -14.91 -14.82 -4.85
CA GLY A 313 -16.20 -15.52 -4.82
C GLY A 313 -16.19 -16.94 -5.43
N LEU A 314 -15.15 -17.33 -6.18
CA LEU A 314 -15.12 -18.62 -6.90
C LEU A 314 -13.77 -19.38 -6.82
N ASP A 315 -12.62 -18.71 -6.90
CA ASP A 315 -11.33 -19.39 -7.14
C ASP A 315 -10.53 -19.81 -5.89
N ASP A 316 -10.70 -19.15 -4.73
CA ASP A 316 -9.95 -19.43 -3.48
C ASP A 316 -10.50 -20.65 -2.68
N GLY A 317 -11.29 -21.50 -3.35
CA GLY A 317 -12.03 -22.61 -2.77
C GLY A 317 -13.33 -22.18 -2.06
N ALA A 318 -14.29 -23.10 -1.99
CA ALA A 318 -15.61 -22.79 -1.41
C ALA A 318 -15.54 -22.53 0.11
N PRO A 319 -16.31 -21.55 0.65
CA PRO A 319 -16.14 -21.06 2.03
C PRO A 319 -16.50 -22.05 3.14
N TRP A 320 -17.10 -23.21 2.80
CA TRP A 320 -17.38 -24.33 3.70
C TRP A 320 -16.28 -25.41 3.73
N ILE A 321 -15.23 -25.30 2.91
CA ILE A 321 -14.11 -26.26 2.93
C ILE A 321 -13.32 -26.08 4.24
N ALA A 322 -13.28 -27.13 5.04
CA ALA A 322 -12.54 -27.14 6.30
C ALA A 322 -11.04 -26.90 6.07
N GLY A 323 -10.49 -25.88 6.73
CA GLY A 323 -9.09 -25.45 6.53
C GLY A 323 -8.87 -24.59 5.29
N GLY A 324 -9.90 -24.31 4.48
CA GLY A 324 -9.84 -23.32 3.41
C GLY A 324 -9.71 -21.88 3.95
N SER A 325 -9.28 -20.98 3.07
CA SER A 325 -9.02 -19.55 3.31
C SER A 325 -10.04 -18.88 4.25
N HIS A 326 -11.33 -18.93 3.90
CA HIS A 326 -12.43 -18.38 4.71
C HIS A 326 -12.63 -19.12 6.05
N SER A 327 -12.56 -20.45 6.04
CA SER A 327 -12.78 -21.30 7.23
C SER A 327 -11.70 -21.09 8.30
N ALA A 328 -10.44 -20.96 7.89
CA ALA A 328 -9.32 -20.69 8.79
C ALA A 328 -9.44 -19.31 9.45
N MET A 329 -9.76 -18.28 8.68
CA MET A 329 -9.88 -16.90 9.20
C MET A 329 -11.09 -16.73 10.14
N THR A 330 -12.26 -17.28 9.78
CA THR A 330 -13.43 -17.26 10.67
C THR A 330 -13.23 -18.05 11.96
N ALA A 331 -12.49 -19.17 11.92
CA ALA A 331 -12.06 -19.88 13.12
C ALA A 331 -11.08 -19.06 13.98
N SER A 332 -10.12 -18.36 13.35
CA SER A 332 -9.15 -17.50 14.04
C SER A 332 -9.82 -16.32 14.76
N LEU A 333 -10.79 -15.66 14.11
CA LEU A 333 -11.58 -14.60 14.74
C LEU A 333 -12.35 -15.12 15.97
N ARG A 334 -12.97 -16.30 15.86
CA ARG A 334 -13.70 -16.92 16.97
C ARG A 334 -12.78 -17.32 18.14
N SER A 335 -11.67 -18.01 17.88
CA SER A 335 -10.72 -18.40 18.95
C SER A 335 -10.19 -17.18 19.69
N TRP A 336 -9.80 -16.13 18.96
CA TRP A 336 -9.30 -14.91 19.57
C TRP A 336 -10.37 -14.21 20.42
N GLU A 337 -11.62 -14.13 19.94
CA GLU A 337 -12.75 -13.59 20.72
C GLU A 337 -13.06 -14.44 21.97
N GLU A 338 -12.99 -15.77 21.88
CA GLU A 338 -13.14 -16.68 23.01
C GLU A 338 -12.03 -16.46 24.07
N GLU A 339 -10.80 -16.24 23.63
CA GLU A 339 -9.61 -15.98 24.47
C GLU A 339 -9.48 -14.56 25.02
N MET A 340 -10.28 -13.58 24.57
CA MET A 340 -10.19 -12.19 25.03
C MET A 340 -10.40 -12.07 26.57
N PRO A 341 -9.62 -11.22 27.28
CA PRO A 341 -9.86 -10.95 28.70
C PRO A 341 -11.30 -10.45 28.95
N PRO A 342 -11.99 -10.85 30.04
CA PRO A 342 -13.38 -10.46 30.30
C PRO A 342 -13.65 -8.95 30.37
N ARG A 343 -12.64 -8.14 30.73
CA ARG A 343 -12.71 -6.67 30.68
C ARG A 343 -12.74 -6.10 29.25
N HIS A 344 -12.31 -6.86 28.25
CA HIS A 344 -12.16 -6.40 26.86
C HIS A 344 -13.30 -6.89 25.94
N LYS A 345 -14.03 -7.93 26.35
CA LYS A 345 -15.24 -8.38 25.64
C LYS A 345 -16.36 -7.34 25.74
N TRP A 346 -17.28 -7.34 24.77
CA TRP A 346 -18.37 -6.38 24.74
C TRP A 346 -19.29 -6.47 25.96
N SER A 347 -19.50 -5.34 26.63
CA SER A 347 -20.68 -5.03 27.43
C SER A 347 -20.79 -3.52 27.67
N ILE A 348 -22.02 -3.03 27.90
CA ILE A 348 -22.29 -1.67 28.37
C ILE A 348 -21.61 -1.36 29.73
N TRP A 349 -21.32 -2.37 30.55
CA TRP A 349 -20.60 -2.17 31.82
C TRP A 349 -19.11 -1.90 31.58
N ASN A 350 -18.46 -2.73 30.75
CA ASN A 350 -17.06 -2.52 30.35
C ASN A 350 -16.90 -1.15 29.67
N LEU A 351 -17.84 -0.74 28.81
CA LEU A 351 -17.82 0.60 28.20
C LEU A 351 -17.77 1.72 29.25
N ARG A 352 -18.62 1.63 30.29
CA ARG A 352 -18.67 2.62 31.38
C ARG A 352 -17.40 2.59 32.25
N GLY A 353 -16.86 1.41 32.53
CA GLY A 353 -15.59 1.25 33.25
C GLY A 353 -14.43 1.90 32.49
N TRP A 354 -14.24 1.55 31.22
CA TRP A 354 -13.21 2.18 30.38
C TRP A 354 -13.46 3.67 30.12
N LYS A 355 -14.70 4.18 30.25
CA LYS A 355 -14.97 5.62 30.18
C LYS A 355 -14.47 6.34 31.43
N ALA A 356 -14.66 5.76 32.62
CA ALA A 356 -14.07 6.28 33.85
C ALA A 356 -12.53 6.28 33.82
N GLU A 357 -11.91 5.29 33.17
CA GLU A 357 -10.45 5.23 32.95
C GLU A 357 -9.95 6.08 31.74
N SER A 358 -10.82 6.82 31.05
CA SER A 358 -10.48 7.59 29.83
C SER A 358 -9.87 6.77 28.68
N LEU A 359 -10.24 5.49 28.58
CA LEU A 359 -9.78 4.53 27.58
C LEU A 359 -10.92 3.93 26.71
N HIS A 360 -12.16 4.38 26.91
CA HIS A 360 -13.34 3.84 26.23
C HIS A 360 -13.25 3.81 24.70
N LEU A 361 -12.62 4.80 24.06
CA LEU A 361 -12.42 4.80 22.61
C LEU A 361 -11.50 3.64 22.14
N ALA A 362 -10.52 3.23 22.96
CA ALA A 362 -9.66 2.08 22.68
C ALA A 362 -10.44 0.77 22.76
N TYR A 363 -11.24 0.64 23.81
CA TYR A 363 -12.13 -0.49 24.00
C TYR A 363 -13.21 -0.59 22.90
N LEU A 364 -13.79 0.55 22.47
CA LEU A 364 -14.70 0.60 21.33
C LEU A 364 -14.01 0.18 20.03
N SER A 365 -12.79 0.65 19.77
CA SER A 365 -12.01 0.24 18.60
C SER A 365 -11.74 -1.28 18.60
N VAL A 366 -11.45 -1.89 19.76
CA VAL A 366 -11.30 -3.35 19.90
C VAL A 366 -12.59 -4.09 19.50
N VAL A 367 -13.73 -3.76 20.11
CA VAL A 367 -14.98 -4.51 19.89
C VAL A 367 -15.61 -4.23 18.53
N MET A 368 -15.56 -2.99 18.04
CA MET A 368 -16.13 -2.61 16.75
C MET A 368 -15.33 -3.20 15.59
N VAL A 369 -13.99 -3.20 15.66
CA VAL A 369 -13.13 -3.80 14.61
C VAL A 369 -13.29 -5.33 14.56
N LEU A 370 -13.55 -5.99 15.69
CA LEU A 370 -13.90 -7.42 15.73
C LEU A 370 -15.22 -7.74 15.02
N ARG A 371 -16.26 -6.92 15.21
CA ARG A 371 -17.53 -7.05 14.47
C ARG A 371 -17.37 -6.72 13.00
N LEU A 372 -16.67 -5.63 12.68
CA LEU A 372 -16.35 -5.22 11.32
C LEU A 372 -15.60 -6.32 10.55
N SER A 373 -14.63 -6.99 11.18
CA SER A 373 -13.92 -8.14 10.63
C SER A 373 -14.85 -9.31 10.29
N ASN A 374 -15.77 -9.65 11.21
CA ASN A 374 -16.75 -10.71 11.00
C ASN A 374 -17.82 -10.37 9.95
N ILE A 375 -18.15 -9.09 9.80
CA ILE A 375 -19.07 -8.57 8.78
C ILE A 375 -18.42 -8.67 7.40
N VAL A 376 -17.25 -8.03 7.20
CA VAL A 376 -16.63 -7.89 5.88
C VAL A 376 -16.26 -9.25 5.27
N ILE A 377 -15.78 -10.20 6.07
CA ILE A 377 -15.45 -11.55 5.58
C ILE A 377 -16.66 -12.38 5.11
N ARG A 378 -17.88 -12.04 5.57
CA ARG A 378 -19.13 -12.69 5.15
C ARG A 378 -19.87 -11.90 4.07
N ARG A 379 -19.73 -10.57 4.04
CA ARG A 379 -20.44 -9.70 3.08
C ARG A 379 -20.10 -10.02 1.63
N ILE A 380 -18.87 -10.42 1.33
CA ILE A 380 -18.43 -10.81 -0.01
C ILE A 380 -19.20 -12.01 -0.62
N TYR A 381 -20.05 -12.68 0.15
CA TYR A 381 -20.94 -13.75 -0.30
C TYR A 381 -22.44 -13.38 -0.30
N ILE A 382 -22.79 -12.10 -0.17
CA ILE A 382 -24.19 -11.66 0.02
C ILE A 382 -25.09 -12.08 -1.16
N ASP A 383 -24.59 -12.03 -2.41
CA ASP A 383 -25.35 -12.45 -3.60
C ASP A 383 -25.61 -13.97 -3.64
N GLN A 384 -24.62 -14.78 -3.24
CA GLN A 384 -24.75 -16.24 -3.15
C GLN A 384 -25.77 -16.62 -2.06
N ILE A 385 -25.79 -15.86 -0.95
CA ILE A 385 -26.80 -15.98 0.10
C ILE A 385 -28.20 -15.62 -0.45
N ILE A 386 -28.36 -14.47 -1.13
CA ILE A 386 -29.65 -14.05 -1.73
C ILE A 386 -30.14 -15.08 -2.74
N GLY A 387 -29.29 -15.51 -3.67
CA GLY A 387 -29.62 -16.47 -4.71
C GLY A 387 -30.07 -17.82 -4.12
N THR A 388 -29.39 -18.30 -3.08
CA THR A 388 -29.79 -19.51 -2.37
C THR A 388 -31.14 -19.32 -1.66
N LEU A 389 -31.29 -18.28 -0.82
CA LEU A 389 -32.48 -18.05 -0.01
C LEU A 389 -33.72 -17.68 -0.83
N SER A 390 -33.54 -17.24 -2.08
CA SER A 390 -34.62 -16.99 -3.05
C SER A 390 -35.02 -18.24 -3.86
N SER A 391 -34.25 -19.34 -3.77
CA SER A 391 -34.52 -20.58 -4.50
C SER A 391 -35.37 -21.55 -3.66
N THR A 392 -36.59 -21.83 -4.13
CA THR A 392 -37.61 -22.62 -3.40
C THR A 392 -37.49 -24.14 -3.61
N THR A 393 -36.27 -24.66 -3.77
CA THR A 393 -36.02 -26.04 -4.23
C THR A 393 -35.56 -26.95 -3.07
N GLU A 394 -36.47 -27.30 -2.16
CA GLU A 394 -36.15 -28.01 -0.90
C GLU A 394 -35.83 -29.51 -1.06
N ASP A 395 -36.15 -30.13 -2.20
CA ASP A 395 -36.14 -31.61 -2.41
C ASP A 395 -34.88 -32.18 -3.11
N ALA A 396 -33.78 -31.42 -3.23
CA ALA A 396 -32.55 -31.89 -3.87
C ALA A 396 -31.49 -32.37 -2.85
N LEU A 397 -31.04 -33.62 -2.98
CA LEU A 397 -29.85 -34.10 -2.27
C LEU A 397 -28.60 -33.34 -2.76
N PRO A 398 -27.73 -32.82 -1.87
CA PRO A 398 -26.57 -32.04 -2.27
C PRO A 398 -25.59 -32.88 -3.10
N GLN A 399 -25.20 -32.37 -4.26
CA GLN A 399 -24.17 -32.97 -5.11
C GLN A 399 -22.77 -32.63 -4.59
N GLU A 400 -21.77 -33.45 -4.96
CA GLU A 400 -20.37 -33.17 -4.61
C GLU A 400 -19.96 -31.78 -5.13
N GLY A 401 -19.45 -30.93 -4.23
CA GLY A 401 -19.11 -29.53 -4.53
C GLY A 401 -20.20 -28.50 -4.21
N GLN A 402 -21.39 -28.89 -3.74
CA GLN A 402 -22.40 -27.95 -3.25
C GLN A 402 -22.20 -27.59 -1.76
N ALA A 403 -22.83 -26.48 -1.33
CA ALA A 403 -22.78 -26.04 0.05
C ALA A 403 -23.54 -27.01 0.98
N PRO A 404 -23.07 -27.25 2.22
CA PRO A 404 -23.82 -28.00 3.21
C PRO A 404 -25.19 -27.37 3.49
N ASN A 405 -26.18 -28.20 3.82
CA ASN A 405 -27.51 -27.74 4.22
C ASN A 405 -27.40 -26.65 5.32
N GLU A 406 -28.21 -25.62 5.19
CA GLU A 406 -28.24 -24.42 6.06
C GLU A 406 -26.97 -23.55 6.09
N PHE A 407 -25.86 -23.90 5.41
CA PHE A 407 -24.61 -23.13 5.47
C PHE A 407 -24.80 -21.64 5.17
N TRP A 408 -25.45 -21.30 4.05
CA TRP A 408 -25.72 -19.91 3.67
C TRP A 408 -26.70 -19.19 4.61
N ARG A 409 -27.66 -19.91 5.20
CA ARG A 409 -28.59 -19.37 6.20
C ARG A 409 -27.84 -19.03 7.50
N ASN A 410 -26.94 -19.90 7.93
CA ASN A 410 -26.09 -19.70 9.10
C ASN A 410 -25.06 -18.58 8.87
N MET A 411 -24.47 -18.48 7.68
CA MET A 411 -23.60 -17.35 7.31
C MET A 411 -24.36 -16.01 7.32
N SER A 412 -25.59 -15.98 6.80
CA SER A 412 -26.43 -14.77 6.84
C SER A 412 -26.80 -14.38 8.28
N HIS A 413 -27.17 -15.36 9.11
CA HIS A 413 -27.43 -15.15 10.53
C HIS A 413 -26.20 -14.60 11.26
N ASP A 414 -25.02 -15.20 11.10
CA ASP A 414 -23.75 -14.69 11.66
C ASP A 414 -23.46 -13.24 11.21
N LEU A 415 -23.63 -12.95 9.91
CA LEU A 415 -23.42 -11.61 9.34
C LEU A 415 -24.32 -10.58 10.03
N PHE A 416 -25.63 -10.80 10.06
CA PHE A 416 -26.57 -9.83 10.62
C PHE A 416 -26.57 -9.77 12.15
N ALA A 417 -26.21 -10.86 12.84
CA ALA A 417 -25.95 -10.82 14.29
C ALA A 417 -24.75 -9.90 14.63
N ASN A 418 -23.67 -9.93 13.83
CA ASN A 418 -22.55 -9.00 14.01
C ASN A 418 -22.93 -7.54 13.65
N VAL A 419 -23.84 -7.32 12.69
CA VAL A 419 -24.40 -5.99 12.40
C VAL A 419 -25.22 -5.45 13.58
N VAL A 420 -26.08 -6.27 14.20
CA VAL A 420 -26.87 -5.88 15.38
C VAL A 420 -25.99 -5.54 16.57
N GLU A 421 -24.98 -6.36 16.89
CA GLU A 421 -24.08 -6.03 18.01
C GLU A 421 -23.22 -4.78 17.69
N LEU A 422 -22.82 -4.56 16.44
CA LEU A 422 -22.16 -3.33 16.04
C LEU A 422 -23.09 -2.10 16.18
N HIS A 423 -24.38 -2.27 15.92
CA HIS A 423 -25.38 -1.22 16.17
C HIS A 423 -25.52 -0.91 17.66
N GLU A 424 -25.63 -1.94 18.51
CA GLU A 424 -25.68 -1.80 19.97
C GLU A 424 -24.44 -1.05 20.48
N GLN A 425 -23.25 -1.40 19.98
CA GLN A 425 -21.99 -0.73 20.32
C GLN A 425 -21.98 0.75 19.92
N VAL A 426 -22.54 1.09 18.76
CA VAL A 426 -22.72 2.49 18.31
C VAL A 426 -23.72 3.22 19.21
N GLU A 427 -24.94 2.72 19.38
CA GLU A 427 -25.98 3.39 20.19
C GLU A 427 -25.51 3.58 21.63
N ALA A 428 -24.93 2.53 22.23
CA ALA A 428 -24.35 2.56 23.57
C ALA A 428 -23.31 3.69 23.71
N TYR A 429 -22.41 3.87 22.74
CA TYR A 429 -21.45 4.98 22.76
C TYR A 429 -22.16 6.33 22.69
N PHE A 430 -23.02 6.57 21.71
CA PHE A 430 -23.72 7.86 21.58
C PHE A 430 -24.65 8.17 22.76
N SER A 431 -25.14 7.16 23.48
CA SER A 431 -25.91 7.34 24.72
C SER A 431 -25.08 7.83 25.93
N VAL A 432 -23.75 7.66 25.90
CA VAL A 432 -22.83 8.07 27.00
C VAL A 432 -21.78 9.10 26.58
N ARG A 433 -21.75 9.51 25.31
CA ARG A 433 -20.81 10.49 24.74
C ARG A 433 -21.29 11.93 25.04
N SER A 434 -20.37 12.85 25.35
CA SER A 434 -20.70 14.29 25.34
C SER A 434 -20.59 14.88 23.93
N ARG A 435 -21.29 15.99 23.64
CA ARG A 435 -21.34 16.53 22.27
C ARG A 435 -19.96 16.96 21.75
N ASP A 436 -19.12 17.44 22.65
CA ASP A 436 -17.78 18.00 22.42
C ASP A 436 -16.66 16.95 22.51
N GLU A 437 -16.98 15.71 22.89
CA GLU A 437 -16.02 14.60 22.98
C GLU A 437 -15.74 14.03 21.59
N GLY A 438 -14.49 14.12 21.12
CA GLY A 438 -14.09 13.63 19.80
C GLY A 438 -14.14 12.10 19.66
N PHE A 439 -13.92 11.62 18.44
CA PHE A 439 -14.11 10.22 18.07
C PHE A 439 -13.21 9.82 16.88
N PRO A 440 -12.75 8.55 16.80
CA PRO A 440 -11.85 8.09 15.75
C PRO A 440 -12.60 7.83 14.44
N ALA A 441 -11.93 7.99 13.29
CA ALA A 441 -12.55 7.83 11.98
C ALA A 441 -13.12 6.42 11.71
N ILE A 442 -12.52 5.36 12.28
CA ILE A 442 -13.03 3.98 12.17
C ILE A 442 -14.47 3.83 12.70
N LEU A 443 -14.85 4.63 13.71
CA LEU A 443 -16.20 4.62 14.27
C LEU A 443 -17.21 5.17 13.25
N VAL A 444 -16.84 6.20 12.49
CA VAL A 444 -17.67 6.78 11.43
C VAL A 444 -17.93 5.75 10.32
N PHE A 445 -16.91 4.96 9.97
CA PHE A 445 -17.05 3.85 9.02
C PHE A 445 -17.90 2.70 9.58
N CYS A 446 -17.76 2.36 10.86
CA CYS A 446 -18.61 1.35 11.51
C CYS A 446 -20.10 1.74 11.47
N VAL A 447 -20.43 3.02 11.70
CA VAL A 447 -21.79 3.55 11.52
C VAL A 447 -22.24 3.42 10.06
N TYR A 448 -21.37 3.73 9.08
CA TYR A 448 -21.74 3.60 7.67
C TYR A 448 -22.04 2.15 7.27
N ILE A 449 -21.15 1.20 7.60
CA ILE A 449 -21.32 -0.23 7.30
C ILE A 449 -22.57 -0.79 7.99
N CYS A 450 -22.79 -0.44 9.26
CA CYS A 450 -24.02 -0.79 9.98
C CYS A 450 -25.27 -0.30 9.27
N GLY A 451 -25.32 0.99 8.90
CA GLY A 451 -26.48 1.58 8.22
C GLY A 451 -26.73 1.00 6.83
N SER A 452 -25.67 0.78 6.06
CA SER A 452 -25.74 0.22 4.69
C SER A 452 -26.32 -1.20 4.72
N LEU A 453 -25.78 -2.08 5.59
CA LEU A 453 -26.27 -3.45 5.71
C LEU A 453 -27.64 -3.55 6.37
N ALA A 454 -27.97 -2.68 7.33
CA ALA A 454 -29.33 -2.57 7.86
C ALA A 454 -30.35 -2.17 6.77
N SER A 455 -29.98 -1.21 5.90
CA SER A 455 -30.84 -0.80 4.77
C SER A 455 -31.00 -1.92 3.74
N TYR A 456 -29.94 -2.73 3.53
CA TYR A 456 -30.00 -3.92 2.68
C TYR A 456 -30.92 -5.00 3.28
N LEU A 457 -30.82 -5.25 4.60
CA LEU A 457 -31.69 -6.18 5.32
C LEU A 457 -33.17 -5.74 5.29
N TRP A 458 -33.44 -4.44 5.39
CA TRP A 458 -34.78 -3.86 5.29
C TRP A 458 -35.40 -4.07 3.90
N ARG A 459 -34.58 -3.99 2.83
CA ARG A 459 -34.97 -4.30 1.45
C ARG A 459 -35.14 -5.80 1.18
N HIS A 460 -34.38 -6.65 1.86
CA HIS A 460 -34.36 -8.10 1.67
C HIS A 460 -34.60 -8.88 2.99
N PRO A 461 -35.81 -8.82 3.60
CA PRO A 461 -36.07 -9.44 4.90
C PRO A 461 -35.82 -10.95 4.99
N GLN A 462 -35.81 -11.64 3.84
CA GLN A 462 -35.47 -13.06 3.74
C GLN A 462 -34.04 -13.40 4.18
N LEU A 463 -33.13 -12.43 4.20
CA LEU A 463 -31.74 -12.62 4.65
C LEU A 463 -31.67 -13.02 6.13
N CYS A 464 -32.38 -12.29 6.99
CA CYS A 464 -32.50 -12.66 8.40
C CYS A 464 -33.92 -12.38 8.92
N PRO A 465 -34.87 -13.31 8.72
CA PRO A 465 -36.30 -13.10 9.01
C PRO A 465 -36.64 -12.81 10.49
N HIS A 466 -35.71 -13.08 11.40
CA HIS A 466 -35.88 -12.84 12.83
C HIS A 466 -35.47 -11.42 13.27
N ILE A 467 -34.59 -10.74 12.51
CA ILE A 467 -34.06 -9.39 12.82
C ILE A 467 -34.69 -8.33 11.89
N ALA A 468 -34.93 -8.68 10.62
CA ALA A 468 -35.39 -7.73 9.61
C ALA A 468 -36.70 -7.00 9.95
N PRO A 469 -37.74 -7.65 10.51
CA PRO A 469 -39.02 -6.98 10.79
C PRO A 469 -39.03 -6.10 12.04
N SER A 470 -38.07 -6.28 12.97
CA SER A 470 -37.99 -5.58 14.25
C SER A 470 -36.99 -4.43 14.24
N GLU A 471 -35.83 -4.60 13.61
CA GLU A 471 -34.66 -3.75 13.85
C GLU A 471 -34.10 -3.06 12.59
N ALA A 472 -34.27 -3.62 11.39
CA ALA A 472 -33.55 -3.15 10.20
C ALA A 472 -33.81 -1.67 9.83
N GLU A 473 -35.07 -1.23 9.85
CA GLU A 473 -35.44 0.18 9.64
C GLU A 473 -34.85 1.10 10.73
N GLY A 474 -34.95 0.69 12.00
CA GLY A 474 -34.41 1.42 13.13
C GLY A 474 -32.89 1.59 13.07
N MET A 475 -32.18 0.50 12.74
CA MET A 475 -30.72 0.51 12.57
C MET A 475 -30.27 1.42 11.41
N ALA A 476 -30.97 1.38 10.27
CA ALA A 476 -30.69 2.23 9.12
C ALA A 476 -30.91 3.72 9.44
N MET A 477 -32.07 4.05 10.00
CA MET A 477 -32.44 5.45 10.34
C MET A 477 -31.61 6.01 11.50
N GLY A 478 -31.26 5.18 12.49
CA GLY A 478 -30.33 5.53 13.57
C GLY A 478 -28.93 5.84 13.03
N SER A 479 -28.42 5.01 12.12
CA SER A 479 -27.13 5.23 11.47
C SER A 479 -27.12 6.51 10.61
N LEU A 480 -28.21 6.80 9.90
CA LEU A 480 -28.39 8.06 9.16
C LEU A 480 -28.38 9.30 10.06
N LYS A 481 -29.07 9.24 11.21
CA LYS A 481 -29.07 10.30 12.21
C LYS A 481 -27.66 10.55 12.73
N VAL A 482 -26.95 9.48 13.10
CA VAL A 482 -25.58 9.55 13.60
C VAL A 482 -24.64 10.14 12.54
N LEU A 483 -24.63 9.66 11.30
CA LEU A 483 -23.77 10.23 10.25
C LEU A 483 -24.03 11.73 10.00
N GLY A 484 -25.28 12.18 10.18
CA GLY A 484 -25.64 13.60 10.14
C GLY A 484 -25.07 14.41 11.31
N GLU A 485 -25.04 13.85 12.52
CA GLU A 485 -24.41 14.49 13.68
C GLU A 485 -22.87 14.55 13.60
N LEU A 486 -22.25 13.83 12.65
CA LEU A 486 -20.79 13.76 12.49
C LEU A 486 -20.25 14.61 11.31
N HIS A 487 -21.13 15.13 10.43
CA HIS A 487 -20.70 15.77 9.16
C HIS A 487 -19.89 17.05 9.34
N GLU A 488 -20.01 17.74 10.47
CA GLU A 488 -19.26 18.97 10.77
C GLU A 488 -17.79 18.70 11.12
N ALA A 489 -17.45 17.46 11.50
CA ALA A 489 -16.09 17.06 11.91
C ALA A 489 -15.34 16.24 10.83
N TRP A 490 -16.05 15.55 9.94
CA TRP A 490 -15.45 14.70 8.90
C TRP A 490 -16.18 14.87 7.56
N PRO A 491 -15.59 15.58 6.57
CA PRO A 491 -16.20 15.76 5.25
C PRO A 491 -16.62 14.45 4.56
N THR A 492 -15.88 13.36 4.81
CA THR A 492 -16.19 12.01 4.31
C THR A 492 -17.57 11.50 4.74
N SER A 493 -18.04 11.83 5.95
CA SER A 493 -19.33 11.34 6.44
C SER A 493 -20.52 11.97 5.70
N ALA A 494 -20.35 13.14 5.07
CA ALA A 494 -21.39 13.73 4.21
C ALA A 494 -21.59 12.91 2.92
N ARG A 495 -20.52 12.34 2.34
CA ARG A 495 -20.62 11.42 1.19
C ARG A 495 -21.33 10.12 1.60
N TRP A 496 -20.91 9.51 2.71
CA TRP A 496 -21.54 8.30 3.24
C TRP A 496 -23.00 8.51 3.67
N GLN A 497 -23.33 9.66 4.26
CA GLN A 497 -24.71 10.02 4.59
C GLN A 497 -25.56 10.13 3.31
N LYS A 498 -25.06 10.77 2.26
CA LYS A 498 -25.75 10.89 0.97
C LYS A 498 -25.98 9.53 0.30
N GLY A 499 -24.95 8.67 0.27
CA GLY A 499 -25.08 7.30 -0.22
C GLY A 499 -26.10 6.50 0.58
N LEU A 500 -26.01 6.53 1.92
CA LEU A 500 -26.97 5.85 2.79
C LEU A 500 -28.40 6.38 2.64
N GLN A 501 -28.61 7.68 2.38
CA GLN A 501 -29.95 8.23 2.10
C GLN A 501 -30.55 7.65 0.81
N GLN A 502 -29.73 7.40 -0.22
CA GLN A 502 -30.17 6.75 -1.46
C GLN A 502 -30.51 5.27 -1.23
N ILE A 503 -29.80 4.58 -0.33
CA ILE A 503 -30.08 3.17 0.01
C ILE A 503 -31.31 3.04 0.95
N ALA A 504 -31.46 3.93 1.93
CA ALA A 504 -32.55 3.92 2.90
C ALA A 504 -33.89 4.49 2.37
N THR A 505 -33.93 5.04 1.15
CA THR A 505 -35.20 5.48 0.54
C THR A 505 -36.04 4.27 0.09
N PRO A 506 -37.32 4.14 0.52
CA PRO A 506 -38.19 3.04 0.09
C PRO A 506 -38.52 3.08 -1.41
N LEU A 507 -38.73 1.90 -2.02
CA LEU A 507 -39.26 1.73 -3.38
C LEU A 507 -40.76 2.08 -3.45
N SER A 508 -41.07 3.36 -3.26
CA SER A 508 -42.40 3.91 -3.56
C SER A 508 -42.60 4.00 -5.09
N ASN A 509 -43.72 3.45 -5.57
CA ASN A 509 -44.15 3.36 -6.98
C ASN A 509 -43.52 2.24 -7.84
N THR A 510 -43.87 0.99 -7.55
CA THR A 510 -44.13 0.02 -8.63
C THR A 510 -45.30 -0.91 -8.26
N THR A 511 -46.22 -1.10 -9.21
CA THR A 511 -47.35 -2.06 -9.18
C THR A 511 -48.24 -2.12 -7.92
N SER A 512 -49.33 -1.34 -7.92
CA SER A 512 -50.59 -1.83 -7.32
C SER A 512 -51.16 -2.96 -8.19
N PRO A 513 -51.71 -4.05 -7.60
CA PRO A 513 -52.39 -5.09 -8.36
C PRO A 513 -53.72 -4.61 -8.94
N ALA A 514 -54.11 -5.13 -10.10
CA ALA A 514 -55.29 -4.68 -10.84
C ALA A 514 -56.62 -5.11 -10.18
N ALA A 515 -57.59 -4.20 -10.15
CA ALA A 515 -58.97 -4.49 -9.71
C ALA A 515 -60.01 -3.63 -10.46
N GLY A 516 -61.13 -4.25 -10.83
CA GLY A 516 -62.42 -3.57 -11.03
C GLY A 516 -62.64 -2.81 -12.35
N LYS A 517 -63.63 -3.27 -13.13
CA LYS A 517 -64.37 -2.43 -14.10
C LYS A 517 -65.13 -1.32 -13.33
N ASP A 518 -65.49 -0.16 -13.89
CA ASP A 518 -66.58 -0.05 -14.88
C ASP A 518 -66.73 1.35 -15.54
N ALA A 519 -67.53 1.35 -16.61
CA ALA A 519 -68.28 2.44 -17.26
C ALA A 519 -67.89 3.94 -17.08
N GLY A 520 -67.42 4.54 -18.18
CA GLY A 520 -68.18 5.60 -18.88
C GLY A 520 -67.97 7.08 -18.50
N GLY A 521 -67.53 7.88 -19.47
CA GLY A 521 -67.55 9.35 -19.40
C GLY A 521 -66.91 10.00 -20.63
N ALA A 522 -67.55 11.02 -21.22
CA ALA A 522 -67.02 11.74 -22.37
C ALA A 522 -66.55 13.15 -21.99
N GLY A 523 -65.45 13.62 -22.58
CA GLY A 523 -64.89 14.96 -22.41
C GLY A 523 -63.94 15.29 -23.57
N MET A 524 -63.87 16.55 -24.00
CA MET A 524 -63.32 16.92 -25.31
C MET A 524 -62.53 18.24 -25.28
N SER A 525 -61.35 18.22 -25.93
CA SER A 525 -60.46 19.39 -26.15
C SER A 525 -59.81 19.95 -24.85
N THR A 526 -58.60 20.50 -24.87
CA THR A 526 -57.86 21.18 -25.95
C THR A 526 -56.40 20.75 -26.07
N ARG A 527 -55.82 20.89 -27.28
CA ARG A 527 -54.37 20.97 -27.47
C ARG A 527 -53.87 22.36 -27.06
N GLN A 528 -52.68 22.41 -26.48
CA GLN A 528 -51.77 23.52 -26.69
C GLN A 528 -50.35 22.95 -26.80
N ASP A 529 -49.61 23.33 -27.85
CA ASP A 529 -48.36 22.68 -28.21
C ASP A 529 -47.18 23.20 -27.37
N ASN A 530 -46.29 22.29 -26.97
CA ASN A 530 -44.91 22.64 -26.62
C ASN A 530 -44.01 21.43 -26.92
N SER A 531 -43.35 21.45 -28.06
CA SER A 531 -42.49 20.37 -28.55
C SER A 531 -41.02 20.66 -28.29
N GLY A 532 -40.30 19.70 -27.73
CA GLY A 532 -38.83 19.76 -27.60
C GLY A 532 -38.29 19.39 -26.22
N LEU A 533 -38.44 18.13 -25.80
CA LEU A 533 -37.63 17.54 -24.72
C LEU A 533 -37.67 15.99 -24.79
N ASP A 534 -37.34 15.43 -25.95
CA ASP A 534 -37.06 14.00 -26.12
C ASP A 534 -35.53 13.75 -26.13
N ALA A 535 -35.14 12.54 -25.71
CA ALA A 535 -33.75 12.02 -25.68
C ALA A 535 -32.78 12.63 -24.64
N ALA A 536 -33.05 12.39 -23.34
CA ALA A 536 -32.05 12.50 -22.27
C ALA A 536 -32.33 11.58 -21.05
N CYS A 537 -32.64 10.29 -21.26
CA CYS A 537 -32.69 9.32 -20.16
C CYS A 537 -32.35 7.90 -20.64
N SER A 538 -31.04 7.59 -20.64
CA SER A 538 -30.50 6.24 -20.88
C SER A 538 -29.09 6.08 -20.31
N THR A 539 -28.84 6.67 -19.14
CA THR A 539 -27.74 6.24 -18.28
C THR A 539 -28.10 4.88 -17.70
N THR A 540 -27.22 3.89 -17.87
CA THR A 540 -27.32 2.65 -17.09
C THR A 540 -27.25 3.01 -15.60
N ALA A 541 -28.13 2.43 -14.81
CA ALA A 541 -27.99 2.46 -13.37
C ALA A 541 -27.01 1.34 -12.99
N ASP A 542 -25.80 1.72 -12.61
CA ASP A 542 -24.80 0.78 -12.09
C ASP A 542 -25.29 0.17 -10.76
N GLY A 543 -24.81 -1.03 -10.43
CA GLY A 543 -25.35 -1.81 -9.30
C GLY A 543 -25.01 -1.20 -7.94
N PRO A 544 -25.85 -1.39 -6.89
CA PRO A 544 -25.51 -0.96 -5.53
C PRO A 544 -24.27 -1.66 -4.96
N ASP A 545 -23.84 -2.78 -5.56
CA ASP A 545 -22.68 -3.55 -5.12
C ASP A 545 -21.37 -3.10 -5.78
N ASP A 546 -21.38 -2.59 -7.02
CA ASP A 546 -20.26 -1.83 -7.59
C ASP A 546 -19.95 -0.60 -6.72
N GLN A 547 -21.01 0.06 -6.23
CA GLN A 547 -20.88 1.17 -5.29
C GLN A 547 -20.28 0.71 -3.95
N PHE A 548 -20.70 -0.44 -3.38
CA PHE A 548 -20.12 -0.90 -2.12
C PHE A 548 -18.64 -1.25 -2.25
N GLU A 549 -18.23 -2.05 -3.24
CA GLU A 549 -16.82 -2.44 -3.36
C GLU A 549 -15.95 -1.21 -3.69
N ALA A 550 -16.47 -0.23 -4.45
CA ALA A 550 -15.82 1.07 -4.64
C ALA A 550 -15.76 1.92 -3.35
N GLU A 551 -16.70 1.79 -2.41
CA GLU A 551 -16.72 2.53 -1.14
C GLU A 551 -15.94 1.85 -0.01
N LEU A 552 -15.89 0.52 0.02
CA LEU A 552 -14.98 -0.25 0.85
C LEU A 552 -13.54 -0.03 0.37
N ALA A 553 -13.30 -0.05 -0.95
CA ALA A 553 -12.05 0.41 -1.54
C ALA A 553 -11.75 1.87 -1.16
N ALA A 554 -12.70 2.80 -1.32
CA ALA A 554 -12.46 4.21 -0.97
C ALA A 554 -12.18 4.42 0.54
N PHE A 555 -12.68 3.57 1.44
CA PHE A 555 -12.32 3.62 2.86
C PHE A 555 -10.95 3.00 3.14
N LEU A 556 -10.71 1.75 2.67
CA LEU A 556 -9.45 1.02 2.90
C LEU A 556 -8.26 1.70 2.20
N ASN A 557 -8.47 2.20 0.99
CA ASN A 557 -7.46 2.81 0.14
C ASN A 557 -7.42 4.35 0.24
N GLY A 558 -8.47 5.01 0.73
CA GLY A 558 -8.54 6.47 0.87
C GLY A 558 -8.91 7.25 -0.39
N ASP A 559 -9.63 6.64 -1.34
CA ASP A 559 -9.89 7.23 -2.67
C ASP A 559 -10.94 8.38 -2.63
N LEU A 560 -10.44 9.61 -2.42
CA LEU A 560 -11.21 10.84 -2.25
C LEU A 560 -10.90 11.95 -3.27
N HIS A 561 -10.69 11.58 -4.54
CA HIS A 561 -10.61 12.56 -5.65
C HIS A 561 -11.98 12.80 -6.32
N TYR A 562 -12.34 14.07 -6.49
CA TYR A 562 -13.10 14.54 -7.66
C TYR A 562 -12.77 16.01 -7.96
N ASP A 563 -12.81 16.38 -9.24
CA ASP A 563 -12.44 17.72 -9.71
C ASP A 563 -13.42 18.83 -9.31
N LEU A 564 -12.86 19.97 -8.89
CA LEU A 564 -13.60 21.24 -8.71
C LEU A 564 -13.57 22.07 -9.99
N LEU A 565 -14.38 21.69 -10.99
CA LEU A 565 -14.62 22.51 -12.18
C LEU A 565 -16.10 22.55 -12.59
N GLU A 566 -16.89 23.39 -11.90
CA GLU A 566 -17.89 24.23 -12.58
C GLU A 566 -18.32 25.42 -11.70
N GLY A 567 -18.65 26.57 -12.33
CA GLY A 567 -19.59 27.53 -11.72
C GLY A 567 -19.11 28.92 -11.26
N THR A 568 -18.43 29.72 -12.10
CA THR A 568 -18.67 31.20 -12.11
C THR A 568 -18.69 31.75 -13.55
N PRO A 569 -19.55 32.75 -13.87
CA PRO A 569 -19.83 33.18 -15.25
C PRO A 569 -19.05 34.42 -15.74
N HIS A 570 -19.37 34.87 -16.97
CA HIS A 570 -18.73 35.91 -17.81
C HIS A 570 -17.47 35.43 -18.58
N GLU A 571 -17.24 35.78 -19.85
CA GLU A 571 -17.97 36.69 -20.75
C GLU A 571 -17.95 36.24 -22.24
N ASN A 572 -18.83 36.80 -23.07
CA ASN A 572 -18.98 36.39 -24.48
C ASN A 572 -17.92 37.00 -25.41
N ILE A 573 -17.23 36.17 -26.20
CA ILE A 573 -16.86 36.49 -27.59
C ILE A 573 -17.22 35.30 -28.48
N SER A 574 -17.77 35.58 -29.67
CA SER A 574 -18.35 34.58 -30.56
C SER A 574 -17.38 34.01 -31.60
N THR A 575 -17.68 32.81 -32.07
CA THR A 575 -17.91 32.54 -33.50
C THR A 575 -18.87 31.35 -33.63
N SER A 576 -19.63 31.29 -34.74
CA SER A 576 -20.78 30.38 -34.89
C SER A 576 -20.45 29.08 -35.65
N PRO A 577 -21.23 27.99 -35.45
CA PRO A 577 -20.96 26.69 -36.06
C PRO A 577 -21.64 26.50 -37.43
N GLN A 578 -21.00 25.75 -38.34
CA GLN A 578 -21.67 25.14 -39.50
C GLN A 578 -21.25 23.69 -39.75
N CYS A 579 -22.07 22.79 -39.19
CA CYS A 579 -22.55 21.52 -39.76
C CYS A 579 -21.80 20.86 -40.94
N CYS A 580 -21.34 19.62 -40.70
CA CYS A 580 -21.52 18.50 -41.63
C CYS A 580 -21.86 17.23 -40.82
N ARG A 581 -22.59 16.28 -41.41
CA ARG A 581 -23.11 15.07 -40.73
C ARG A 581 -22.68 13.77 -41.43
N LEU A 582 -22.76 12.68 -40.66
CA LEU A 582 -22.75 11.25 -41.05
C LEU A 582 -21.39 10.62 -41.41
N PRO A 583 -21.23 9.28 -41.25
CA PRO A 583 -22.12 8.31 -40.58
C PRO A 583 -21.48 7.61 -39.36
N TRP A 584 -22.30 6.94 -38.56
CA TRP A 584 -21.83 5.97 -37.56
C TRP A 584 -21.29 4.70 -38.24
N VAL A 585 -20.25 4.09 -37.68
CA VAL A 585 -19.73 2.76 -38.08
C VAL A 585 -19.62 1.88 -36.85
N HIS A 586 -20.28 0.72 -36.85
CA HIS A 586 -20.08 -0.31 -35.83
C HIS A 586 -18.69 -0.94 -35.99
N ILE A 587 -17.81 -0.77 -35.00
CA ILE A 587 -16.63 -1.62 -34.83
C ILE A 587 -17.09 -2.87 -34.07
N ARG A 588 -16.93 -4.04 -34.69
CA ARG A 588 -17.17 -5.35 -34.05
C ARG A 588 -15.98 -5.73 -33.16
N PRO A 589 -16.17 -6.58 -32.12
CA PRO A 589 -15.05 -7.10 -31.34
C PRO A 589 -14.06 -7.84 -32.23
N PHE A 590 -12.77 -7.54 -32.06
CA PHE A 590 -11.69 -8.11 -32.87
C PHE A 590 -11.36 -9.53 -32.40
N ASN A 591 -11.79 -10.53 -33.17
CA ASN A 591 -11.64 -11.95 -32.82
C ASN A 591 -10.27 -12.46 -33.30
N SER A 592 -9.27 -12.47 -32.42
CA SER A 592 -7.86 -12.79 -32.71
C SER A 592 -7.58 -14.29 -32.89
N ARG A 593 -8.36 -14.97 -33.74
CA ARG A 593 -8.06 -16.31 -34.29
C ARG A 593 -7.80 -16.25 -35.79
N ALA A 594 -6.66 -15.65 -36.16
CA ALA A 594 -6.12 -15.67 -37.52
C ALA A 594 -4.59 -15.83 -37.47
N LEU A 595 -4.11 -17.08 -37.61
CA LEU A 595 -2.69 -17.37 -37.76
C LEU A 595 -2.20 -16.89 -39.14
N CYS A 596 -1.19 -16.02 -39.15
CA CYS A 596 -0.38 -15.79 -40.36
C CYS A 596 0.79 -16.78 -40.35
N PRO A 597 0.91 -17.70 -41.34
CA PRO A 597 2.05 -18.59 -41.42
C PRO A 597 3.31 -17.86 -41.93
N TYR A 598 4.49 -18.42 -41.64
CA TYR A 598 5.81 -17.91 -42.04
C TYR A 598 6.29 -16.62 -41.34
N TYR A 599 6.50 -16.68 -40.03
CA TYR A 599 7.81 -16.44 -39.38
C TYR A 599 7.64 -16.60 -37.86
N THR A 600 8.18 -17.65 -37.26
CA THR A 600 8.18 -17.88 -35.81
C THR A 600 9.57 -17.59 -35.23
N PRO A 601 9.80 -16.46 -34.55
CA PRO A 601 11.00 -16.26 -33.75
C PRO A 601 10.97 -17.20 -32.53
N ILE A 602 12.16 -17.67 -32.12
CA ILE A 602 12.34 -18.64 -31.03
C ILE A 602 11.66 -18.19 -29.73
N ALA A 603 11.55 -16.88 -29.49
CA ALA A 603 10.93 -16.29 -28.30
C ALA A 603 9.49 -16.78 -28.02
N MET A 604 8.57 -16.75 -29.01
CA MET A 604 7.18 -17.15 -28.75
C MET A 604 7.05 -18.67 -28.52
N ALA A 605 7.82 -19.47 -29.27
CA ALA A 605 7.90 -20.92 -29.04
C ALA A 605 8.50 -21.28 -27.66
N ALA A 606 9.38 -20.43 -27.12
CA ALA A 606 9.94 -20.57 -25.77
C ALA A 606 8.95 -20.20 -24.65
N ILE A 607 7.90 -19.42 -24.98
CA ILE A 607 6.87 -18.97 -24.04
C ILE A 607 5.71 -19.96 -24.04
N ASP A 608 5.05 -20.11 -25.19
CA ASP A 608 3.86 -20.96 -25.34
C ASP A 608 4.18 -22.47 -25.25
N GLY A 609 5.46 -22.83 -25.49
CA GLY A 609 5.99 -24.18 -25.40
C GLY A 609 6.71 -24.52 -24.09
N HIS A 610 6.73 -23.62 -23.10
CA HIS A 610 7.38 -23.91 -21.81
C HIS A 610 6.54 -24.94 -21.01
N PRO A 611 7.13 -26.00 -20.42
CA PRO A 611 6.37 -27.01 -19.66
C PRO A 611 5.48 -26.42 -18.56
N ASP A 612 5.98 -25.40 -17.87
CA ASP A 612 5.29 -24.75 -16.75
C ASP A 612 4.30 -23.66 -17.17
N ALA A 613 4.15 -23.35 -18.47
CA ALA A 613 3.30 -22.26 -18.95
C ALA A 613 1.84 -22.38 -18.47
N ALA A 614 1.30 -23.60 -18.48
CA ALA A 614 -0.04 -23.89 -17.96
C ALA A 614 -0.15 -23.67 -16.43
N SER A 615 0.91 -24.01 -15.67
CA SER A 615 0.93 -23.81 -14.21
C SER A 615 1.07 -22.34 -13.84
N TYR A 616 1.86 -21.58 -14.60
CA TYR A 616 1.99 -20.13 -14.47
C TYR A 616 0.66 -19.43 -14.79
N ALA A 617 -0.01 -19.81 -15.90
CA ALA A 617 -1.33 -19.28 -16.25
C ALA A 617 -2.40 -19.58 -15.19
N ALA A 618 -2.43 -20.81 -14.66
CA ALA A 618 -3.31 -21.18 -13.54
C ALA A 618 -2.99 -20.43 -12.23
N SER A 619 -1.80 -19.82 -12.11
CA SER A 619 -1.39 -18.98 -10.99
C SER A 619 -1.60 -17.48 -11.25
N GLY A 620 -2.29 -17.09 -12.33
CA GLY A 620 -2.54 -15.69 -12.71
C GLY A 620 -1.35 -14.97 -13.38
N TYR A 621 -0.30 -15.69 -13.77
CA TYR A 621 0.83 -15.14 -14.53
C TYR A 621 0.60 -15.24 -16.06
N GLY A 622 1.30 -14.41 -16.84
CA GLY A 622 1.18 -14.37 -18.31
C GLY A 622 0.12 -13.40 -18.86
N ASN A 623 -0.46 -12.55 -18.01
CA ASN A 623 -1.32 -11.46 -18.45
C ASN A 623 -0.54 -10.43 -19.29
N ARG A 624 -1.14 -9.94 -20.39
CA ARG A 624 -0.57 -8.83 -21.18
C ARG A 624 -0.65 -7.51 -20.42
N MET A 625 0.45 -6.77 -20.39
CA MET A 625 0.47 -5.40 -19.85
C MET A 625 -0.08 -4.39 -20.85
N GLY A 626 0.22 -4.58 -22.14
CA GLY A 626 -0.21 -3.75 -23.25
C GLY A 626 0.65 -2.50 -23.45
N TRP A 627 0.74 -2.06 -24.72
CA TRP A 627 1.40 -0.82 -25.12
C TRP A 627 0.71 0.41 -24.55
N GLY A 628 1.50 1.42 -24.18
CA GLY A 628 1.01 2.77 -23.96
C GLY A 628 0.97 3.59 -25.25
N THR A 629 0.92 4.91 -25.08
CA THR A 629 0.82 5.91 -26.15
C THR A 629 2.16 6.52 -26.58
N ARG A 630 3.17 6.46 -25.71
CA ARG A 630 4.41 7.24 -25.84
C ARG A 630 5.63 6.34 -25.60
N PRO A 631 5.99 5.49 -26.57
CA PRO A 631 7.17 4.63 -26.49
C PRO A 631 8.50 5.40 -26.54
N ALA A 632 9.54 4.74 -26.02
CA ALA A 632 10.96 4.98 -26.30
C ALA A 632 11.67 3.63 -26.56
N LEU A 633 12.74 3.63 -27.36
CA LEU A 633 13.61 2.46 -27.58
C LEU A 633 14.82 2.54 -26.64
N LEU A 634 15.11 1.46 -25.91
CA LEU A 634 16.24 1.32 -25.01
C LEU A 634 17.14 0.15 -25.43
N LEU A 635 18.39 0.46 -25.77
CA LEU A 635 19.41 -0.50 -26.19
C LEU A 635 20.38 -0.78 -25.04
N ILE A 636 20.56 -2.07 -24.72
CA ILE A 636 21.29 -2.53 -23.54
C ILE A 636 22.65 -3.12 -23.93
N ASP A 637 23.72 -2.42 -23.54
CA ASP A 637 25.13 -2.84 -23.64
C ASP A 637 25.57 -3.40 -25.00
N ILE A 638 25.05 -2.88 -26.12
CA ILE A 638 25.37 -3.36 -27.48
C ILE A 638 26.75 -2.86 -27.93
N CYS A 639 27.81 -3.49 -27.40
CA CYS A 639 29.21 -3.25 -27.75
C CYS A 639 29.90 -4.48 -28.40
N LYS A 640 31.04 -4.26 -29.07
CA LYS A 640 31.80 -5.30 -29.80
C LYS A 640 32.16 -6.52 -28.96
N ALA A 641 32.32 -6.37 -27.63
CA ALA A 641 32.70 -7.44 -26.72
C ALA A 641 31.81 -8.69 -26.80
N TYR A 642 30.53 -8.56 -27.13
CA TYR A 642 29.61 -9.69 -27.18
C TYR A 642 29.61 -10.46 -28.51
N TRP A 643 30.32 -9.96 -29.53
CA TRP A 643 30.39 -10.56 -30.87
C TRP A 643 31.83 -10.62 -31.44
N THR A 644 32.86 -10.42 -30.61
CA THR A 644 34.26 -10.49 -31.01
C THR A 644 34.87 -11.82 -30.55
N PRO A 645 35.28 -12.72 -31.46
CA PRO A 645 35.88 -14.00 -31.10
C PRO A 645 37.10 -13.84 -30.18
N GLY A 646 37.10 -14.57 -29.06
CA GLY A 646 38.14 -14.49 -28.03
C GLY A 646 37.90 -13.45 -26.93
N SER A 647 36.86 -12.61 -27.05
CA SER A 647 36.37 -11.79 -25.94
C SER A 647 35.85 -12.67 -24.78
N PRO A 648 36.08 -12.30 -23.51
CA PRO A 648 35.53 -13.03 -22.35
C PRO A 648 34.00 -12.91 -22.22
N LEU A 649 33.34 -12.15 -23.10
CA LEU A 649 31.90 -11.92 -23.14
C LEU A 649 31.25 -12.42 -24.44
N ASP A 650 32.00 -13.09 -25.33
CA ASP A 650 31.53 -13.52 -26.64
C ASP A 650 30.28 -14.43 -26.56
N LEU A 651 29.22 -14.04 -27.27
CA LEU A 651 27.95 -14.77 -27.36
C LEU A 651 27.79 -15.49 -28.70
N SER A 652 28.77 -15.42 -29.61
CA SER A 652 28.71 -16.00 -30.96
C SER A 652 28.42 -17.52 -30.99
N GLY A 653 28.69 -18.23 -29.90
CA GLY A 653 28.32 -19.63 -29.71
C GLY A 653 26.82 -19.91 -29.56
N ASN A 654 25.98 -18.89 -29.38
CA ASN A 654 24.52 -19.00 -29.39
C ASN A 654 23.94 -18.37 -30.68
N PRO A 655 23.37 -19.16 -31.62
CA PRO A 655 22.79 -18.63 -32.86
C PRO A 655 21.73 -17.54 -32.63
N ALA A 656 20.96 -17.60 -31.54
CA ALA A 656 19.97 -16.57 -31.22
C ALA A 656 20.62 -15.22 -30.84
N ALA A 657 21.84 -15.23 -30.28
CA ALA A 657 22.57 -14.00 -29.94
C ALA A 657 23.31 -13.38 -31.14
N VAL A 658 23.63 -14.18 -32.18
CA VAL A 658 24.30 -13.70 -33.40
C VAL A 658 23.43 -12.71 -34.20
N GLU A 659 22.11 -12.91 -34.22
CA GLU A 659 21.17 -12.05 -34.96
C GLU A 659 20.80 -10.74 -34.23
N VAL A 660 21.15 -10.61 -32.94
CA VAL A 660 20.76 -9.46 -32.11
C VAL A 660 21.20 -8.11 -32.69
N PRO A 661 22.44 -7.91 -33.18
CA PRO A 661 22.85 -6.66 -33.82
C PRO A 661 21.97 -6.32 -35.04
N ALA A 662 21.66 -7.30 -35.88
CA ALA A 662 20.83 -7.10 -37.07
C ALA A 662 19.37 -6.76 -36.72
N SER A 663 18.83 -7.35 -35.64
CA SER A 663 17.51 -7.03 -35.10
C SER A 663 17.47 -5.64 -34.46
N ALA A 664 18.44 -5.31 -33.61
CA ALA A 664 18.57 -4.01 -32.96
C ALA A 664 18.69 -2.86 -33.98
N ALA A 665 19.45 -3.04 -35.07
CA ALA A 665 19.56 -2.04 -36.14
C ALA A 665 18.20 -1.75 -36.82
N ARG A 666 17.35 -2.77 -37.00
CA ARG A 666 15.99 -2.62 -37.55
C ARG A 666 15.07 -1.88 -36.58
N LEU A 667 15.19 -2.13 -35.27
CA LEU A 667 14.46 -1.38 -34.23
C LEU A 667 14.90 0.09 -34.18
N VAL A 668 16.21 0.37 -34.25
CA VAL A 668 16.76 1.74 -34.30
C VAL A 668 16.25 2.50 -35.53
N ALA A 669 16.25 1.86 -36.71
CA ALA A 669 15.69 2.44 -37.92
C ALA A 669 14.17 2.69 -37.81
N ALA A 670 13.43 1.78 -37.17
CA ALA A 670 11.99 1.92 -36.91
C ALA A 670 11.70 3.11 -35.98
N ALA A 671 12.41 3.19 -34.84
CA ALA A 671 12.26 4.27 -33.86
C ALA A 671 12.60 5.65 -34.46
N ARG A 672 13.74 5.75 -35.15
CA ARG A 672 14.16 6.98 -35.86
C ARG A 672 13.16 7.39 -36.94
N LYS A 673 12.48 6.44 -37.61
CA LYS A 673 11.41 6.72 -38.59
C LYS A 673 10.13 7.25 -37.94
N GLY A 674 9.72 6.74 -36.78
CA GLY A 674 8.53 7.21 -36.05
C GLY A 674 8.77 8.41 -35.12
N GLY A 675 9.98 8.98 -35.10
CA GLY A 675 10.35 10.06 -34.19
C GLY A 675 10.47 9.64 -32.72
N VAL A 676 10.52 8.33 -32.44
CA VAL A 676 10.60 7.76 -31.09
C VAL A 676 12.00 8.00 -30.51
N PRO A 677 12.13 8.48 -29.26
CA PRO A 677 13.42 8.65 -28.62
C PRO A 677 14.19 7.32 -28.51
N VAL A 678 15.46 7.36 -28.91
CA VAL A 678 16.40 6.25 -28.75
C VAL A 678 17.35 6.54 -27.58
N LEU A 679 17.43 5.60 -26.64
CA LEU A 679 18.30 5.63 -25.48
C LEU A 679 19.21 4.40 -25.53
N TRP A 680 20.47 4.59 -25.14
CA TRP A 680 21.51 3.58 -25.10
C TRP A 680 22.01 3.47 -23.66
N THR A 681 22.47 2.30 -23.26
CA THR A 681 23.28 2.16 -22.04
C THR A 681 24.70 1.73 -22.40
N ALA A 682 25.65 2.19 -21.59
CA ALA A 682 27.05 1.78 -21.64
C ALA A 682 27.52 1.45 -20.22
N VAL A 683 28.32 0.39 -20.10
CA VAL A 683 29.07 0.09 -18.88
C VAL A 683 30.48 0.66 -19.04
N GLU A 684 30.96 1.36 -18.02
CA GLU A 684 32.27 2.01 -18.02
C GLU A 684 32.77 2.09 -16.57
N TYR A 685 34.02 1.71 -16.29
CA TYR A 685 34.62 1.74 -14.95
C TYR A 685 35.88 2.59 -14.93
N GLY A 686 35.89 3.62 -14.09
CA GLY A 686 36.92 4.66 -14.07
C GLY A 686 37.97 4.49 -12.97
N ASP A 687 37.75 3.61 -12.00
CA ASP A 687 38.74 3.35 -10.95
C ASP A 687 39.77 2.28 -11.42
N PRO A 688 41.09 2.55 -11.35
CA PRO A 688 42.13 1.57 -11.71
C PRO A 688 42.09 0.27 -10.90
N ASN A 689 41.45 0.28 -9.71
CA ASN A 689 41.25 -0.88 -8.84
C ASN A 689 39.83 -1.48 -8.96
N MET A 690 38.99 -0.95 -9.86
CA MET A 690 37.57 -1.30 -10.04
C MET A 690 36.72 -1.07 -8.79
N ALA A 691 37.07 -0.09 -7.94
CA ALA A 691 36.30 0.24 -6.75
C ALA A 691 34.87 0.70 -7.08
N ASP A 692 34.67 1.38 -8.21
CA ASP A 692 33.36 1.83 -8.71
C ASP A 692 32.48 0.70 -9.29
N ALA A 693 33.04 -0.50 -9.47
CA ALA A 693 32.32 -1.73 -9.80
C ALA A 693 31.95 -2.58 -8.55
N GLY A 694 32.48 -2.23 -7.37
CA GLY A 694 32.11 -2.80 -6.07
C GLY A 694 32.03 -4.33 -6.02
N LEU A 695 30.94 -4.85 -5.44
CA LEU A 695 30.70 -6.28 -5.30
C LEU A 695 30.56 -7.01 -6.65
N PHE A 696 30.14 -6.31 -7.71
CA PHE A 696 29.97 -6.92 -9.03
C PHE A 696 31.34 -7.34 -9.60
N TRP A 697 32.38 -6.52 -9.41
CA TRP A 697 33.76 -6.89 -9.73
C TRP A 697 34.31 -8.03 -8.88
N LEU A 698 33.88 -8.20 -7.62
CA LEU A 698 34.29 -9.37 -6.84
C LEU A 698 33.75 -10.67 -7.44
N LYS A 699 32.55 -10.64 -8.03
CA LYS A 699 31.89 -11.83 -8.60
C LYS A 699 32.19 -12.08 -10.08
N ALA A 700 32.36 -11.03 -10.88
CA ALA A 700 32.50 -11.11 -12.34
C ALA A 700 33.77 -10.39 -12.82
N LYS A 701 34.87 -11.14 -13.01
CA LYS A 701 36.13 -10.59 -13.54
C LYS A 701 36.11 -10.30 -15.04
N THR A 702 35.05 -10.69 -15.75
CA THR A 702 34.79 -10.29 -17.14
C THR A 702 34.51 -8.80 -17.30
N LEU A 703 34.15 -8.09 -16.22
CA LEU A 703 33.91 -6.63 -16.23
C LEU A 703 35.14 -5.80 -16.64
N ALA A 704 36.34 -6.36 -16.62
CA ALA A 704 37.59 -5.69 -17.01
C ALA A 704 37.59 -5.14 -18.46
N VAL A 705 36.71 -5.67 -19.32
CA VAL A 705 36.44 -5.16 -20.68
C VAL A 705 36.01 -3.69 -20.67
N TRP A 706 35.28 -3.26 -19.64
CA TRP A 706 34.76 -1.90 -19.51
C TRP A 706 35.61 -1.00 -18.59
N GLN A 707 36.77 -1.47 -18.12
CA GLN A 707 37.68 -0.65 -17.34
C GLN A 707 38.47 0.30 -18.24
N ILE A 708 38.31 1.61 -18.06
CA ILE A 708 38.99 2.63 -18.87
C ILE A 708 40.51 2.42 -18.81
N GLY A 709 41.13 2.23 -19.97
CA GLY A 709 42.58 2.05 -20.09
C GLY A 709 43.10 0.64 -19.73
N SER A 710 42.23 -0.34 -19.52
CA SER A 710 42.65 -1.75 -19.51
C SER A 710 43.05 -2.21 -20.92
N GLU A 711 43.85 -3.27 -21.03
CA GLU A 711 44.24 -3.83 -22.33
C GLU A 711 43.01 -4.23 -23.18
N LEU A 712 41.99 -4.82 -22.56
CA LEU A 712 40.74 -5.23 -23.20
C LEU A 712 39.93 -4.02 -23.69
N HIS A 713 39.91 -2.93 -22.92
CA HIS A 713 39.28 -1.68 -23.33
C HIS A 713 40.06 -1.02 -24.48
N SER A 714 41.40 -1.03 -24.43
CA SER A 714 42.26 -0.50 -25.51
C SER A 714 42.20 -1.30 -26.81
N GLN A 715 41.71 -2.55 -26.78
CA GLN A 715 41.37 -3.34 -27.99
C GLN A 715 40.04 -2.91 -28.64
N GLY A 716 39.31 -1.94 -28.07
CA GLY A 716 38.03 -1.45 -28.59
C GLY A 716 36.84 -2.37 -28.33
N LEU A 717 36.96 -3.33 -27.39
CA LEU A 717 35.86 -4.25 -27.06
C LEU A 717 34.64 -3.51 -26.46
N ALA A 718 34.87 -2.39 -25.78
CA ALA A 718 33.81 -1.52 -25.26
C ALA A 718 33.12 -0.65 -26.34
N ASP A 719 33.65 -0.58 -27.57
CA ASP A 719 33.09 0.25 -28.65
C ASP A 719 31.71 -0.24 -29.11
N TRP A 720 30.91 0.66 -29.67
CA TRP A 720 29.70 0.34 -30.45
C TRP A 720 29.99 -0.62 -31.61
N VAL A 721 29.04 -1.50 -31.92
CA VAL A 721 29.24 -2.64 -32.85
C VAL A 721 29.54 -2.20 -34.28
N ASN A 722 28.76 -1.25 -34.82
CA ASN A 722 28.89 -0.71 -36.19
C ASN A 722 28.20 0.66 -36.31
N GLU A 723 28.21 1.27 -37.49
CA GLU A 723 27.62 2.59 -37.75
C GLU A 723 26.11 2.65 -37.48
N ASP A 724 25.34 1.62 -37.87
CA ASP A 724 23.89 1.53 -37.60
C ASP A 724 23.58 1.46 -36.10
N LEU A 725 24.47 0.81 -35.33
CA LEU A 725 24.38 0.59 -33.89
C LEU A 725 25.22 1.60 -33.07
N THR A 726 25.50 2.78 -33.64
CA THR A 726 26.17 3.88 -32.94
C THR A 726 25.15 4.96 -32.53
N PRO A 727 25.24 5.52 -31.30
CA PRO A 727 24.43 6.67 -30.89
C PRO A 727 24.66 7.89 -31.77
N THR A 728 23.58 8.51 -32.22
CA THR A 728 23.58 9.70 -33.08
C THR A 728 23.25 10.97 -32.30
N LYS A 729 23.46 12.15 -32.92
CA LYS A 729 23.22 13.46 -32.31
C LYS A 729 21.72 13.68 -32.03
N GLY A 730 21.29 13.33 -30.82
CA GLY A 730 19.90 13.40 -30.34
C GLY A 730 19.53 12.21 -29.46
N ASP A 731 20.23 11.08 -29.63
CA ASP A 731 20.10 9.90 -28.79
C ASP A 731 20.74 10.15 -27.42
N ALA A 732 20.20 9.53 -26.36
CA ALA A 732 20.77 9.63 -25.01
C ALA A 732 21.66 8.40 -24.70
N VAL A 733 22.83 8.62 -24.11
CA VAL A 733 23.72 7.53 -23.63
C VAL A 733 23.77 7.57 -22.11
N ILE A 734 23.23 6.52 -21.48
CA ILE A 734 23.18 6.36 -20.03
C ILE A 734 24.38 5.52 -19.59
N GLN A 735 25.35 6.15 -18.95
CA GLN A 735 26.47 5.47 -18.31
C GLN A 735 25.98 4.76 -17.03
N LYS A 736 26.33 3.47 -16.86
CA LYS A 736 25.95 2.66 -15.70
C LYS A 736 27.10 1.81 -15.16
N LYS A 737 27.03 1.46 -13.87
CA LYS A 737 28.05 0.66 -13.16
C LYS A 737 27.58 -0.77 -12.83
N TYR A 738 26.30 -1.06 -13.03
CA TYR A 738 25.65 -2.32 -12.65
C TYR A 738 24.73 -2.83 -13.77
N ALA A 739 24.06 -3.96 -13.55
CA ALA A 739 23.27 -4.64 -14.57
C ALA A 739 22.12 -3.77 -15.11
N SER A 740 21.26 -3.26 -14.21
CA SER A 740 20.12 -2.41 -14.57
C SER A 740 20.57 -1.05 -15.11
N GLY A 741 19.93 -0.62 -16.20
CA GLY A 741 20.03 0.73 -16.75
C GLY A 741 19.44 1.82 -15.86
N PHE A 742 18.66 1.49 -14.83
CA PHE A 742 18.08 2.44 -13.87
C PHE A 742 18.92 2.60 -12.60
N PHE A 743 19.63 1.55 -12.16
CA PHE A 743 20.29 1.52 -10.86
C PHE A 743 21.48 2.49 -10.80
N GLY A 744 21.29 3.62 -10.11
CA GLY A 744 22.31 4.66 -9.95
C GLY A 744 22.53 5.53 -11.19
N THR A 745 21.54 5.65 -12.08
CA THR A 745 21.65 6.40 -13.34
C THR A 745 20.59 7.50 -13.47
N THR A 746 20.63 8.26 -14.57
CA THR A 746 19.62 9.25 -14.94
C THR A 746 18.43 8.70 -15.75
N LEU A 747 18.41 7.40 -16.10
CA LEU A 747 17.43 6.83 -17.04
C LEU A 747 15.98 7.08 -16.61
N ALA A 748 15.66 6.89 -15.33
CA ALA A 748 14.32 7.11 -14.80
C ALA A 748 13.86 8.57 -14.99
N THR A 749 14.78 9.52 -14.85
CA THR A 749 14.54 10.96 -15.04
C THR A 749 14.40 11.31 -16.52
N GLU A 750 15.28 10.80 -17.39
CA GLU A 750 15.22 11.01 -18.84
C GLU A 750 13.90 10.53 -19.44
N LEU A 751 13.43 9.35 -19.05
CA LEU A 751 12.15 8.80 -19.50
C LEU A 751 10.95 9.64 -18.99
N ARG A 752 10.94 10.04 -17.72
CA ARG A 752 9.86 10.88 -17.15
C ARG A 752 9.84 12.29 -17.74
N CYS A 753 10.99 12.95 -17.92
CA CYS A 753 11.08 14.27 -18.54
C CYS A 753 10.65 14.30 -20.02
N ARG A 754 10.66 13.15 -20.70
CA ARG A 754 10.15 12.96 -22.07
C ARG A 754 8.68 12.48 -22.10
N ASN A 755 8.04 12.32 -20.94
CA ASN A 755 6.72 11.72 -20.75
C ASN A 755 6.59 10.34 -21.45
N ILE A 756 7.58 9.46 -21.28
CA ILE A 756 7.53 8.09 -21.81
C ILE A 756 6.67 7.22 -20.90
N ASP A 757 5.76 6.43 -21.49
CA ASP A 757 4.95 5.43 -20.78
C ASP A 757 5.40 3.98 -21.07
N THR A 758 6.10 3.76 -22.19
CA THR A 758 6.45 2.43 -22.69
C THR A 758 7.93 2.38 -23.07
N VAL A 759 8.66 1.37 -22.58
CA VAL A 759 10.08 1.17 -22.89
C VAL A 759 10.24 -0.10 -23.70
N VAL A 760 10.58 0.04 -24.97
CA VAL A 760 10.92 -1.08 -25.86
C VAL A 760 12.36 -1.46 -25.62
N ILE A 761 12.60 -2.70 -25.19
CA ILE A 761 13.90 -3.15 -24.68
C ILE A 761 14.54 -4.17 -25.63
N CYS A 762 15.81 -3.94 -25.96
CA CYS A 762 16.68 -4.88 -26.68
C CYS A 762 18.12 -4.80 -26.15
N GLY A 763 18.96 -5.81 -26.41
CA GLY A 763 20.37 -5.84 -26.01
C GLY A 763 20.79 -7.10 -25.26
N VAL A 764 21.85 -6.99 -24.45
CA VAL A 764 22.57 -8.14 -23.88
C VAL A 764 23.06 -7.89 -22.44
N SER A 765 23.20 -8.90 -21.58
CA SER A 765 22.64 -10.25 -21.71
C SER A 765 21.17 -10.31 -21.25
N THR A 766 20.38 -11.21 -21.83
CA THR A 766 18.95 -11.41 -21.51
C THR A 766 18.74 -11.70 -20.03
N SER A 767 19.53 -12.59 -19.43
CA SER A 767 19.46 -12.95 -18.01
C SER A 767 20.06 -11.90 -17.05
N GLY A 768 20.92 -11.02 -17.56
CA GLY A 768 21.65 -10.02 -16.78
C GLY A 768 21.06 -8.62 -16.96
N CYS A 769 21.74 -7.80 -17.77
CA CYS A 769 21.44 -6.39 -17.91
C CYS A 769 20.02 -6.12 -18.47
N VAL A 770 19.54 -6.95 -19.39
CA VAL A 770 18.17 -6.85 -19.91
C VAL A 770 17.17 -7.11 -18.80
N ARG A 771 17.16 -8.31 -18.20
CA ARG A 771 16.23 -8.68 -17.12
C ARG A 771 16.22 -7.70 -15.94
N ALA A 772 17.40 -7.22 -15.52
CA ALA A 772 17.51 -6.22 -14.45
C ALA A 772 16.87 -4.88 -14.85
N THR A 773 17.13 -4.40 -16.07
CA THR A 773 16.53 -3.16 -16.59
C THR A 773 15.03 -3.29 -16.82
N THR A 774 14.56 -4.47 -17.25
CA THR A 774 13.13 -4.77 -17.44
C THR A 774 12.37 -4.78 -16.11
N LEU A 775 12.93 -5.39 -15.07
CA LEU A 775 12.34 -5.37 -13.73
C LEU A 775 12.27 -3.95 -13.17
N ASP A 776 13.37 -3.21 -13.23
CA ASP A 776 13.45 -1.84 -12.74
C ASP A 776 12.53 -0.88 -13.54
N ALA A 777 12.31 -1.12 -14.83
CA ALA A 777 11.36 -0.37 -15.65
C ALA A 777 9.93 -0.53 -15.14
N MET A 778 9.50 -1.76 -14.88
CA MET A 778 8.18 -2.05 -14.30
C MET A 778 8.05 -1.47 -12.89
N GLN A 779 9.07 -1.63 -12.04
CA GLN A 779 9.11 -1.03 -10.70
C GLN A 779 9.11 0.52 -10.71
N ASN A 780 9.52 1.15 -11.81
CA ASN A 780 9.43 2.60 -12.02
C ASN A 780 8.10 3.05 -12.66
N GLY A 781 7.17 2.14 -12.95
CA GLY A 781 5.86 2.44 -13.54
C GLY A 781 5.85 2.52 -15.07
N PHE A 782 6.91 2.08 -15.75
CA PHE A 782 6.94 2.01 -17.21
C PHE A 782 6.49 0.65 -17.73
N ARG A 783 5.86 0.63 -18.91
CA ARG A 783 5.44 -0.60 -19.60
C ARG A 783 6.61 -1.22 -20.38
N PRO A 784 7.19 -2.37 -19.98
CA PRO A 784 8.36 -2.90 -20.67
C PRO A 784 7.94 -3.85 -21.79
N MET A 785 8.39 -3.55 -23.02
CA MET A 785 8.14 -4.35 -24.23
C MET A 785 9.47 -4.98 -24.67
N VAL A 786 9.74 -6.23 -24.27
CA VAL A 786 11.03 -6.89 -24.52
C VAL A 786 11.00 -7.55 -25.90
N VAL A 787 11.84 -7.10 -26.83
CA VAL A 787 11.87 -7.67 -28.18
C VAL A 787 12.73 -8.93 -28.18
N GLY A 788 12.09 -10.10 -28.13
CA GLY A 788 12.76 -11.37 -27.83
C GLY A 788 13.80 -11.84 -28.86
N SER A 789 13.73 -11.39 -30.11
CA SER A 789 14.74 -11.62 -31.16
C SER A 789 15.89 -10.59 -31.16
N ALA A 790 15.72 -9.48 -30.44
CA ALA A 790 16.72 -8.43 -30.25
C ALA A 790 17.39 -8.51 -28.86
N CYS A 791 17.18 -9.61 -28.14
CA CYS A 791 17.82 -9.88 -26.85
C CYS A 791 18.70 -11.14 -26.98
N GLY A 792 19.89 -11.16 -26.37
CA GLY A 792 20.83 -12.28 -26.51
C GLY A 792 21.45 -12.73 -25.19
N ASP A 793 21.79 -14.02 -25.09
CA ASP A 793 22.49 -14.61 -23.95
C ASP A 793 23.47 -15.71 -24.43
N ARG A 794 24.35 -16.18 -23.54
CA ARG A 794 25.45 -17.10 -23.88
C ARG A 794 24.98 -18.54 -24.13
N SER A 795 23.71 -18.86 -23.91
CA SER A 795 23.12 -20.17 -24.24
C SER A 795 21.62 -20.04 -24.50
N GLU A 796 21.10 -20.94 -25.34
CA GLU A 796 19.69 -20.94 -25.73
C GLU A 796 18.75 -21.24 -24.54
N ASP A 797 19.15 -22.09 -23.59
CA ASP A 797 18.32 -22.44 -22.44
C ASP A 797 18.19 -21.30 -21.43
N ILE A 798 19.29 -20.58 -21.16
CA ILE A 798 19.27 -19.36 -20.33
C ILE A 798 18.42 -18.28 -21.00
N GLN A 799 18.54 -18.10 -22.32
CA GLN A 799 17.71 -17.19 -23.11
C GLN A 799 16.22 -17.54 -22.94
N LYS A 800 15.83 -18.80 -23.19
CA LYS A 800 14.44 -19.29 -23.11
C LYS A 800 13.84 -19.08 -21.72
N ALA A 801 14.53 -19.56 -20.67
CA ALA A 801 14.04 -19.47 -19.30
C ALA A 801 13.84 -18.01 -18.84
N ASN A 802 14.74 -17.10 -19.23
CA ASN A 802 14.62 -15.69 -18.87
C ASN A 802 13.56 -14.95 -19.69
N LEU A 803 13.38 -15.25 -20.98
CA LEU A 803 12.28 -14.70 -21.77
C LEU A 803 10.92 -15.19 -21.26
N PHE A 804 10.77 -16.48 -20.94
CA PHE A 804 9.54 -17.03 -20.35
C PHE A 804 9.19 -16.32 -19.04
N ASP A 805 10.11 -16.32 -18.06
CA ASP A 805 9.83 -15.76 -16.75
C ASP A 805 9.67 -14.22 -16.76
N LEU A 806 10.33 -13.50 -17.69
CA LEU A 806 10.03 -12.09 -17.96
C LEU A 806 8.61 -11.91 -18.51
N HIS A 807 8.24 -12.68 -19.54
CA HIS A 807 6.92 -12.62 -20.19
C HIS A 807 5.77 -12.91 -19.22
N SER A 808 5.99 -13.82 -18.27
CA SER A 808 4.92 -14.22 -17.35
C SER A 808 4.72 -13.27 -16.17
N LYS A 809 5.73 -12.48 -15.78
CA LYS A 809 5.72 -11.75 -14.49
C LYS A 809 6.00 -10.25 -14.57
N TYR A 810 6.75 -9.78 -15.57
CA TYR A 810 7.41 -8.46 -15.49
C TYR A 810 7.27 -7.59 -16.75
N ALA A 811 7.03 -8.18 -17.92
CA ALA A 811 7.03 -7.48 -19.20
C ALA A 811 6.23 -8.24 -20.26
N ASP A 812 5.80 -7.54 -21.31
CA ASP A 812 5.36 -8.23 -22.53
C ASP A 812 6.61 -8.54 -23.36
N VAL A 813 6.95 -9.81 -23.55
CA VAL A 813 7.90 -10.21 -24.62
C VAL A 813 7.15 -10.20 -25.94
N VAL A 814 7.51 -9.27 -26.82
CA VAL A 814 6.80 -8.93 -28.07
C VAL A 814 7.52 -9.44 -29.31
N LEU A 815 6.78 -9.50 -30.43
CA LEU A 815 7.36 -9.80 -31.74
C LEU A 815 8.15 -8.59 -32.29
N GLU A 816 9.19 -8.87 -33.08
CA GLU A 816 9.97 -7.80 -33.73
C GLU A 816 9.11 -6.96 -34.68
N ALA A 817 8.20 -7.59 -35.43
CA ALA A 817 7.29 -6.90 -36.34
C ALA A 817 6.33 -5.96 -35.60
N GLU A 818 5.78 -6.41 -34.47
CA GLU A 818 4.92 -5.63 -33.57
C GLU A 818 5.69 -4.42 -33.01
N ALA A 819 6.89 -4.65 -32.48
CA ALA A 819 7.75 -3.57 -31.99
C ALA A 819 8.12 -2.57 -33.09
N ILE A 820 8.42 -3.04 -34.31
CA ILE A 820 8.68 -2.18 -35.47
C ILE A 820 7.43 -1.37 -35.86
N GLU A 821 6.24 -1.95 -35.82
CA GLU A 821 4.98 -1.26 -36.13
C GLU A 821 4.68 -0.13 -35.13
N HIS A 822 4.75 -0.42 -33.82
CA HIS A 822 4.57 0.59 -32.78
C HIS A 822 5.67 1.66 -32.81
N LEU A 823 6.95 1.29 -33.00
CA LEU A 823 8.04 2.25 -33.10
C LEU A 823 7.96 3.15 -34.35
N GLN A 824 7.40 2.67 -35.47
CA GLN A 824 7.17 3.48 -36.67
C GLN A 824 5.91 4.33 -36.58
N THR A 825 4.91 3.90 -35.81
CA THR A 825 3.70 4.68 -35.52
C THR A 825 4.00 5.91 -34.67
N GLY A 826 4.99 5.80 -33.78
CA GLY A 826 5.48 6.92 -32.98
C GLY A 826 4.63 7.18 -31.73
N TRP A 827 4.51 8.46 -31.35
CA TRP A 827 3.65 8.87 -30.24
C TRP A 827 2.20 9.05 -30.71
N LEU A 828 1.29 8.29 -30.11
CA LEU A 828 -0.15 8.36 -30.39
C LEU A 828 -0.75 9.60 -29.69
N GLY A 829 -1.40 10.48 -30.46
CA GLY A 829 -2.07 11.68 -29.95
C GLY A 829 -1.29 13.00 -30.11
N ALA A 830 -0.55 13.15 -31.21
CA ALA A 830 0.06 14.41 -31.66
C ALA A 830 -0.83 15.14 -32.70
#